data_AF-A0A2T6B8A8-F1
#
_entry.id   AF-A0A2T6B8A8-F1
#
_cell.length_a   1.000
_cell.length_b   1.000
_cell.length_c   1.000
_cell.angle_alpha   90.00
_cell.angle_beta   90.00
_cell.angle_gamma   90.00
#
_symmetry.space_group_name_H-M   'P 1'
#
loop_
_entity.id
_entity.type
_entity.pdbx_description
1 polymer ?
#
loop_
_entity_poly.entity_id
_entity_poly.type
_entity_poly.pdbx_seq_one_letter_code
_entity_poly.pdbx_strand_id
1 'polypeptide(L)'
;AGPALSGEGLFTTTFPLPGVTWNSGMSSTTYMALTNVQSGVNGEANSAALAVRDADTANSGTQIHAAAEACHNMVYGGYSDWYLPGSAEIHTLFLNKGALPVKTGTFWTSSEYGQTTAMAYNLGTGATSAVTKSTAGALMCVRRGPAAAPAGTACSDVSVIGGACGNGEVVYVGEESGQRLYTTSFSLPAHPWNSGIASTTYMRLTNIKSETDGPANTSWLAVNDADTANSGTQVHVAAEICENLNYLGFQNWYLPAPSDTARMATNAALLPEMGAIWTSVENTQTTAVIYDTATATRSNATKSWSYKVRCMRKEPVPVDPTVVLDDGFESFSGWSVIRSGSLTAATDQARSGAGSALKSAADDPNGGYKLLSSPVSRNYELEAWVRSSDPRVGGGADRITISDANGNGYGFNVGSTSHALDVRTGYASTIVGGATWSRPSNAWYRVVFRALPDNTFRTTIYDAAGAELSTHAYAADATHAGPFDRVAILGGREFHVDDLKVTNFDAVTPFWNSALNLFKTSTRSPLDVFSWAGPAADNNATVTRDTTVTDSPYGGVPLKMVVTGADPHIMSYAQQTGAPWNLATAANGQTWEVRVLAKASAPTTIQLFLFGTSSTGAWSGQSGTIGAGTRAVTTGWQEYTYRFTFANAGVQAVQTRLDGPDSGEAVNIWFDGLQLYRVE
;
A
#
# COMPACT_ATOMS: atom_id res chain seq x y z
N ALA A 1 -1.85 27.21 6.55
CA ALA A 1 -2.11 27.44 5.11
C ALA A 1 -3.03 26.37 4.55
N GLY A 2 -2.73 25.11 4.79
CA GLY A 2 -3.48 23.95 4.31
C GLY A 2 -2.59 22.72 4.41
N PRO A 3 -2.99 21.57 3.87
CA PRO A 3 -2.11 20.42 3.75
C PRO A 3 -0.99 20.71 2.73
N ALA A 4 0.24 20.37 3.08
CA ALA A 4 1.35 20.29 2.13
C ALA A 4 1.17 19.07 1.22
N LEU A 5 1.87 19.05 0.08
CA LEU A 5 1.96 17.87 -0.77
C LEU A 5 2.70 16.69 -0.13
N SER A 6 3.24 16.85 1.08
CA SER A 6 3.80 15.77 1.91
C SER A 6 2.78 15.16 2.89
N GLY A 7 1.54 15.67 2.92
CA GLY A 7 0.51 15.29 3.90
C GLY A 7 0.64 16.02 5.26
N GLU A 8 1.72 16.74 5.49
CA GLU A 8 1.93 17.56 6.68
C GLU A 8 1.14 18.88 6.62
N GLY A 9 1.08 19.62 7.73
CA GLY A 9 0.58 20.99 7.71
C GLY A 9 1.55 21.91 7.00
N LEU A 10 1.06 22.67 6.01
CA LEU A 10 1.78 23.79 5.43
C LEU A 10 1.42 25.07 6.21
N PHE A 11 2.44 25.79 6.66
CA PHE A 11 2.32 27.06 7.37
C PHE A 11 3.04 28.15 6.59
N THR A 12 2.61 29.40 6.71
CA THR A 12 3.22 30.55 6.03
C THR A 12 3.27 31.76 6.95
N THR A 13 4.05 32.76 6.57
CA THR A 13 4.09 34.06 7.23
C THR A 13 2.78 34.83 7.04
N THR A 14 2.45 35.70 8.00
CA THR A 14 1.28 36.61 7.90
C THR A 14 1.58 37.86 7.07
N PHE A 15 2.78 37.97 6.52
CA PHE A 15 3.24 39.08 5.69
C PHE A 15 4.23 38.55 4.64
N PRO A 16 4.28 39.18 3.46
CA PRO A 16 5.34 38.90 2.50
C PRO A 16 6.66 39.53 2.94
N LEU A 17 7.78 38.88 2.63
CA LEU A 17 9.10 39.50 2.80
C LEU A 17 9.37 40.53 1.68
N PRO A 18 10.31 41.48 1.91
CA PRO A 18 10.74 42.43 0.89
C PRO A 18 11.20 41.74 -0.39
N GLY A 19 11.06 42.46 -1.52
CA GLY A 19 11.47 41.94 -2.81
C GLY A 19 12.97 41.75 -2.91
N VAL A 20 13.41 40.55 -3.24
CA VAL A 20 14.82 40.20 -3.50
C VAL A 20 14.95 39.53 -4.87
N THR A 21 16.18 39.49 -5.40
CA THR A 21 16.47 38.71 -6.60
C THR A 21 16.42 37.21 -6.29
N TRP A 22 16.15 36.39 -7.30
CA TRP A 22 16.20 34.94 -7.15
C TRP A 22 17.65 34.43 -7.08
N ASN A 23 18.57 35.10 -7.77
CA ASN A 23 20.02 34.85 -7.69
C ASN A 23 20.70 35.72 -6.61
N SER A 24 22.03 35.80 -6.66
CA SER A 24 22.91 36.61 -5.79
C SER A 24 22.83 38.13 -5.99
N GLY A 25 21.87 38.65 -6.76
CA GLY A 25 21.77 40.07 -7.12
C GLY A 25 22.49 40.43 -8.42
N MET A 26 23.08 39.45 -9.11
CA MET A 26 23.76 39.66 -10.38
C MET A 26 22.77 40.07 -11.49
N SER A 27 23.10 41.12 -12.24
CA SER A 27 22.32 41.59 -13.40
C SER A 27 22.73 40.96 -14.73
N SER A 28 23.97 40.47 -14.84
CA SER A 28 24.49 39.83 -16.05
C SER A 28 23.88 38.44 -16.24
N THR A 29 23.12 38.24 -17.31
CA THR A 29 22.49 36.96 -17.63
C THR A 29 23.48 35.90 -18.09
N THR A 30 24.65 36.31 -18.58
CA THR A 30 25.68 35.39 -19.13
C THR A 30 26.29 34.50 -18.07
N TYR A 31 26.41 35.00 -16.84
CA TYR A 31 27.12 34.30 -15.77
C TYR A 31 26.19 33.70 -14.72
N MET A 32 24.88 33.85 -14.85
CA MET A 32 23.92 33.20 -13.95
C MET A 32 24.09 31.69 -14.03
N ALA A 33 24.16 31.03 -12.87
CA ALA A 33 24.27 29.59 -12.81
C ALA A 33 22.94 28.92 -13.21
N LEU A 34 23.07 27.83 -13.94
CA LEU A 34 22.00 26.85 -14.14
C LEU A 34 22.10 25.84 -12.99
N THR A 35 21.08 25.80 -12.13
CA THR A 35 21.07 24.97 -10.92
C THR A 35 20.46 23.59 -11.14
N ASN A 36 19.61 23.45 -12.16
CA ASN A 36 18.76 22.29 -12.43
C ASN A 36 17.80 21.97 -11.27
N VAL A 37 17.56 22.93 -10.35
CA VAL A 37 16.59 22.80 -9.26
C VAL A 37 15.21 23.18 -9.79
N GLN A 38 14.53 22.27 -10.47
CA GLN A 38 13.31 22.58 -11.23
C GLN A 38 12.02 22.06 -10.61
N SER A 39 12.11 21.22 -9.56
CA SER A 39 10.96 20.56 -8.96
C SER A 39 9.93 21.58 -8.48
N GLY A 40 8.66 21.40 -8.84
CA GLY A 40 7.56 22.27 -8.40
C GLY A 40 6.99 21.94 -7.02
N VAL A 41 7.34 20.76 -6.47
CA VAL A 41 6.60 20.14 -5.35
C VAL A 41 7.36 20.12 -4.03
N ASN A 42 8.67 20.28 -4.05
CA ASN A 42 9.52 20.16 -2.86
C ASN A 42 10.33 21.43 -2.62
N GLY A 43 9.66 22.48 -2.11
CA GLY A 43 10.30 23.76 -1.82
C GLY A 43 11.42 23.65 -0.80
N GLU A 44 11.29 22.75 0.16
CA GLU A 44 12.29 22.51 1.19
C GLU A 44 13.59 21.94 0.59
N ALA A 45 13.50 20.83 -0.14
CA ALA A 45 14.68 20.24 -0.79
C ALA A 45 15.30 21.18 -1.83
N ASN A 46 14.47 21.90 -2.59
CA ASN A 46 14.94 22.92 -3.52
C ASN A 46 15.70 24.02 -2.79
N SER A 47 15.13 24.57 -1.72
CA SER A 47 15.76 25.64 -0.93
C SER A 47 17.08 25.18 -0.33
N ALA A 48 17.14 23.95 0.19
CA ALA A 48 18.37 23.37 0.70
C ALA A 48 19.44 23.20 -0.40
N ALA A 49 19.04 22.75 -1.60
CA ALA A 49 19.95 22.64 -2.74
C ALA A 49 20.45 24.02 -3.21
N LEU A 50 19.58 25.03 -3.21
CA LEU A 50 19.94 26.41 -3.59
C LEU A 50 20.78 27.11 -2.53
N ALA A 51 20.69 26.71 -1.26
CA ALA A 51 21.49 27.27 -0.17
C ALA A 51 22.99 26.91 -0.27
N VAL A 52 23.33 25.83 -0.98
CA VAL A 52 24.72 25.34 -1.13
C VAL A 52 25.27 25.45 -2.56
N ARG A 53 24.42 25.74 -3.55
CA ARG A 53 24.83 25.93 -4.94
C ARG A 53 25.25 27.36 -5.20
N ASP A 54 26.29 27.49 -6.01
CA ASP A 54 26.77 28.80 -6.46
C ASP A 54 25.78 29.41 -7.46
N ALA A 55 25.36 30.64 -7.19
CA ALA A 55 24.36 31.35 -7.97
C ALA A 55 24.90 31.97 -9.26
N ASP A 56 26.22 32.09 -9.38
CA ASP A 56 26.87 32.59 -10.59
C ASP A 56 28.20 31.88 -10.91
N THR A 57 28.81 32.27 -12.03
CA THR A 57 30.04 31.68 -12.56
C THR A 57 31.13 32.73 -12.80
N ALA A 58 30.86 34.00 -12.48
CA ALA A 58 31.80 35.09 -12.74
C ALA A 58 32.70 35.37 -11.54
N ASN A 59 32.20 35.11 -10.34
CA ASN A 59 32.83 35.46 -9.10
C ASN A 59 33.41 34.21 -8.42
N SER A 60 34.55 34.36 -7.73
CA SER A 60 35.16 33.27 -6.98
C SER A 60 34.51 33.14 -5.60
N GLY A 61 34.43 31.90 -5.09
CA GLY A 61 33.67 31.57 -3.88
C GLY A 61 32.21 31.28 -4.19
N THR A 62 31.46 30.76 -3.21
CA THR A 62 30.04 30.42 -3.41
C THR A 62 29.16 31.64 -3.16
N GLN A 63 28.43 32.10 -4.17
CA GLN A 63 27.37 33.09 -4.01
C GLN A 63 26.03 32.38 -3.78
N ILE A 64 25.30 32.78 -2.74
CA ILE A 64 24.03 32.13 -2.38
C ILE A 64 22.88 32.77 -3.17
N HIS A 65 21.87 31.95 -3.50
CA HIS A 65 20.60 32.41 -4.06
C HIS A 65 19.80 33.22 -3.05
N ALA A 66 19.70 34.54 -3.24
CA ALA A 66 19.16 35.46 -2.23
C ALA A 66 17.70 35.16 -1.83
N ALA A 67 16.85 34.72 -2.75
CA ALA A 67 15.47 34.35 -2.43
C ALA A 67 15.37 33.11 -1.52
N ALA A 68 16.18 32.09 -1.76
CA ALA A 68 16.22 30.89 -0.93
C ALA A 68 16.85 31.18 0.43
N GLU A 69 17.95 31.94 0.44
CA GLU A 69 18.64 32.39 1.65
C GLU A 69 17.74 33.19 2.58
N ALA A 70 16.97 34.13 2.02
CA ALA A 70 16.08 34.99 2.81
C ALA A 70 15.02 34.19 3.58
N CYS A 71 14.49 33.10 3.00
CA CYS A 71 13.59 32.21 3.73
C CYS A 71 14.34 31.29 4.69
N HIS A 72 15.48 30.73 4.26
CA HIS A 72 16.28 29.80 5.07
C HIS A 72 16.79 30.42 6.37
N ASN A 73 17.25 31.67 6.32
CA ASN A 73 17.78 32.39 7.48
C ASN A 73 16.68 33.02 8.35
N MET A 74 15.41 32.90 7.95
CA MET A 74 14.31 33.55 8.67
C MET A 74 14.04 32.83 9.99
N VAL A 75 14.00 33.60 11.09
CA VAL A 75 13.47 33.15 12.37
C VAL A 75 12.19 33.93 12.67
N TYR A 76 11.05 33.24 12.60
CA TYR A 76 9.74 33.85 12.80
C TYR A 76 8.83 32.94 13.61
N GLY A 77 8.14 33.51 14.60
CA GLY A 77 7.21 32.78 15.48
C GLY A 77 7.88 31.69 16.33
N GLY A 78 9.19 31.78 16.58
CA GLY A 78 9.97 30.76 17.29
C GLY A 78 10.47 29.60 16.43
N TYR A 79 10.31 29.70 15.10
CA TYR A 79 10.71 28.66 14.15
C TYR A 79 11.78 29.16 13.19
N SER A 80 12.71 28.28 12.82
CA SER A 80 13.89 28.55 11.98
C SER A 80 13.99 27.60 10.77
N ASP A 81 12.96 26.82 10.52
CA ASP A 81 12.83 25.81 9.46
C ASP A 81 12.01 26.36 8.28
N TRP A 82 12.11 27.65 8.03
CA TRP A 82 11.42 28.32 6.93
C TRP A 82 12.18 28.11 5.62
N TYR A 83 11.44 27.97 4.52
CA TYR A 83 12.02 27.78 3.19
C TYR A 83 11.16 28.46 2.11
N LEU A 84 11.76 28.62 0.93
CA LEU A 84 11.10 29.19 -0.23
C LEU A 84 10.17 28.12 -0.83
N PRO A 85 8.86 28.37 -0.99
CA PRO A 85 7.93 27.35 -1.44
C PRO A 85 8.21 26.91 -2.87
N GLY A 86 7.97 25.64 -3.16
CA GLY A 86 7.74 25.17 -4.52
C GLY A 86 6.44 25.74 -5.10
N SER A 87 6.30 25.72 -6.42
CA SER A 87 5.09 26.21 -7.11
C SER A 87 3.80 25.55 -6.59
N ALA A 88 3.84 24.27 -6.22
CA ALA A 88 2.67 23.58 -5.70
C ALA A 88 2.33 23.96 -4.24
N GLU A 89 3.33 24.25 -3.41
CA GLU A 89 3.11 24.68 -2.03
C GLU A 89 2.48 26.08 -1.96
N ILE A 90 2.92 26.99 -2.83
CA ILE A 90 2.28 28.30 -2.96
C ILE A 90 0.91 28.21 -3.65
N HIS A 91 0.64 27.17 -4.43
CA HIS A 91 -0.71 26.90 -4.91
C HIS A 91 -1.66 26.51 -3.77
N THR A 92 -1.21 25.74 -2.76
CA THR A 92 -2.00 25.50 -1.54
C THR A 92 -2.36 26.81 -0.84
N LEU A 93 -1.45 27.77 -0.81
CA LEU A 93 -1.73 29.12 -0.29
C LEU A 93 -2.81 29.84 -1.13
N PHE A 94 -2.77 29.71 -2.46
CA PHE A 94 -3.75 30.30 -3.35
C PHE A 94 -5.15 29.74 -3.11
N LEU A 95 -5.29 28.42 -2.98
CA LEU A 95 -6.57 27.76 -2.72
C LEU A 95 -7.20 28.25 -1.40
N ASN A 96 -6.37 28.52 -0.40
CA ASN A 96 -6.81 28.94 0.93
C ASN A 96 -6.71 30.46 1.18
N LYS A 97 -6.38 31.27 0.16
CA LYS A 97 -6.07 32.71 0.33
C LYS A 97 -7.21 33.51 0.97
N GLY A 98 -8.46 33.08 0.78
CA GLY A 98 -9.63 33.72 1.39
C GLY A 98 -9.68 33.59 2.92
N ALA A 99 -9.02 32.57 3.48
CA ALA A 99 -8.92 32.31 4.91
C ALA A 99 -7.58 32.75 5.50
N LEU A 100 -6.63 33.21 4.68
CA LEU A 100 -5.28 33.57 5.09
C LEU A 100 -5.11 35.10 5.10
N PRO A 101 -4.44 35.68 6.11
CA PRO A 101 -4.14 37.10 6.15
C PRO A 101 -2.95 37.46 5.23
N VAL A 102 -2.94 36.98 3.99
CA VAL A 102 -1.83 37.12 3.04
C VAL A 102 -2.12 38.16 1.97
N LYS A 103 -1.11 38.94 1.58
CA LYS A 103 -1.23 39.88 0.46
C LYS A 103 -1.17 39.10 -0.86
N THR A 104 -2.08 39.39 -1.78
CA THR A 104 -2.02 38.86 -3.15
C THR A 104 -0.93 39.57 -3.95
N GLY A 105 -0.21 38.84 -4.80
CA GLY A 105 0.86 39.38 -5.62
C GLY A 105 1.65 38.26 -6.29
N THR A 106 2.70 38.63 -7.02
CA THR A 106 3.65 37.69 -7.63
C THR A 106 4.78 37.42 -6.66
N PHE A 107 5.00 36.15 -6.35
CA PHE A 107 6.01 35.68 -5.40
C PHE A 107 7.00 34.74 -6.07
N TRP A 108 8.26 34.78 -5.64
CA TRP A 108 9.22 33.77 -6.06
C TRP A 108 8.83 32.39 -5.54
N THR A 109 9.15 31.37 -6.34
CA THR A 109 9.15 29.97 -5.91
C THR A 109 10.58 29.44 -5.95
N SER A 110 10.82 28.30 -5.32
CA SER A 110 12.13 27.64 -5.31
C SER A 110 12.48 26.94 -6.64
N SER A 111 11.61 26.97 -7.64
CA SER A 111 11.79 26.24 -8.89
C SER A 111 12.49 27.12 -9.94
N GLU A 112 13.60 26.65 -10.48
CA GLU A 112 14.28 27.22 -11.64
C GLU A 112 13.50 26.89 -12.93
N TYR A 113 13.41 27.85 -13.86
CA TYR A 113 12.88 27.61 -15.20
C TYR A 113 14.00 27.38 -16.22
N GLY A 114 15.09 28.14 -16.09
CA GLY A 114 16.29 27.98 -16.89
C GLY A 114 17.44 28.84 -16.38
N GLN A 115 18.49 28.97 -17.18
CA GLN A 115 19.71 29.66 -16.77
C GLN A 115 19.43 31.09 -16.27
N THR A 116 18.59 31.84 -16.99
CA THR A 116 18.34 33.27 -16.72
C THR A 116 17.03 33.56 -15.99
N THR A 117 16.17 32.55 -15.81
CA THR A 117 14.79 32.72 -15.34
C THR A 117 14.42 31.69 -14.28
N ALA A 118 13.58 32.10 -13.33
CA ALA A 118 13.01 31.26 -12.29
C ALA A 118 11.48 31.36 -12.29
N MET A 119 10.82 30.39 -11.67
CA MET A 119 9.37 30.37 -11.57
C MET A 119 8.89 31.31 -10.47
N ALA A 120 7.94 32.17 -10.84
CA ALA A 120 7.16 32.98 -9.92
C ALA A 120 5.69 32.57 -9.96
N TYR A 121 4.98 32.77 -8.85
CA TYR A 121 3.58 32.40 -8.67
C TYR A 121 2.74 33.61 -8.25
N ASN A 122 1.66 33.87 -8.97
CA ASN A 122 0.73 34.93 -8.64
C ASN A 122 -0.37 34.41 -7.70
N LEU A 123 -0.31 34.78 -6.43
CA LEU A 123 -1.28 34.37 -5.40
C LEU A 123 -2.68 34.99 -5.61
N GLY A 124 -2.80 36.03 -6.44
CA GLY A 124 -4.08 36.61 -6.82
C GLY A 124 -4.80 35.77 -7.88
N THR A 125 -4.09 35.35 -8.92
CA THR A 125 -4.66 34.71 -10.12
C THR A 125 -4.43 33.20 -10.22
N GLY A 126 -3.51 32.66 -9.43
CA GLY A 126 -3.12 31.25 -9.47
C GLY A 126 -2.18 30.90 -10.62
N ALA A 127 -1.65 31.91 -11.33
CA ALA A 127 -0.81 31.72 -12.51
C ALA A 127 0.68 31.59 -12.14
N THR A 128 1.39 30.71 -12.85
CA THR A 128 2.86 30.66 -12.86
C THR A 128 3.43 31.45 -14.04
N SER A 129 4.60 32.02 -13.84
CA SER A 129 5.34 32.73 -14.90
C SER A 129 6.84 32.59 -14.70
N ALA A 130 7.58 32.41 -15.80
CA ALA A 130 9.04 32.52 -15.80
C ALA A 130 9.45 34.00 -15.73
N VAL A 131 10.23 34.37 -14.72
CA VAL A 131 10.70 35.74 -14.49
C VAL A 131 12.21 35.76 -14.40
N THR A 132 12.85 36.80 -14.93
CA THR A 132 14.31 36.94 -14.91
C THR A 132 14.84 36.97 -13.47
N LYS A 133 15.84 36.13 -13.18
CA LYS A 133 16.37 35.93 -11.81
C LYS A 133 16.91 37.21 -11.15
N SER A 134 17.31 38.20 -11.94
CA SER A 134 17.80 39.51 -11.48
C SER A 134 16.68 40.51 -11.14
N THR A 135 15.42 40.16 -11.34
CA THR A 135 14.28 41.02 -10.99
C THR A 135 14.00 40.89 -9.50
N ALA A 136 13.75 42.00 -8.80
CA ALA A 136 13.30 41.95 -7.41
C ALA A 136 11.86 41.42 -7.35
N GLY A 137 11.63 40.34 -6.60
CA GLY A 137 10.34 39.71 -6.41
C GLY A 137 10.08 39.38 -4.94
N ALA A 138 8.83 39.52 -4.51
CA ALA A 138 8.44 39.28 -3.11
C ALA A 138 8.55 37.79 -2.76
N LEU A 139 8.68 37.48 -1.47
CA LEU A 139 8.72 36.10 -0.97
C LEU A 139 7.55 35.83 -0.02
N MET A 140 6.99 34.63 -0.10
CA MET A 140 6.11 34.05 0.91
C MET A 140 6.76 32.77 1.41
N CYS A 141 7.52 32.86 2.50
CA CYS A 141 8.17 31.68 3.04
C CYS A 141 7.14 30.74 3.67
N VAL A 142 7.41 29.45 3.57
CA VAL A 142 6.56 28.40 4.14
C VAL A 142 7.40 27.51 5.04
N ARG A 143 6.71 26.72 5.86
CA ARG A 143 7.30 25.62 6.61
C ARG A 143 6.31 24.46 6.68
N ARG A 144 6.83 23.25 6.84
CA ARG A 144 6.05 22.05 7.13
C ARG A 144 6.04 21.79 8.64
N GLY A 145 5.04 21.08 9.11
CA GLY A 145 5.03 20.60 10.48
C GLY A 145 3.79 19.76 10.79
N PRO A 146 3.76 19.15 11.98
CA PRO A 146 2.62 18.37 12.41
C PRO A 146 1.35 19.23 12.37
N ALA A 147 0.35 18.77 11.62
CA ALA A 147 -1.01 19.30 11.69
C ALA A 147 -1.95 18.13 12.00
N ALA A 148 -2.98 18.40 12.79
CA ALA A 148 -4.10 17.48 12.91
C ALA A 148 -4.73 17.35 11.52
N ALA A 149 -4.51 16.22 10.84
CA ALA A 149 -5.27 15.91 9.64
C ALA A 149 -6.75 15.84 10.05
N PRO A 150 -7.64 16.63 9.42
CA PRO A 150 -9.07 16.43 9.61
C PRO A 150 -9.43 14.97 9.26
N ALA A 151 -10.39 14.41 9.98
CA ALA A 151 -10.94 13.09 9.65
C ALA A 151 -11.66 13.17 8.30
N GLY A 152 -11.08 12.53 7.28
CA GLY A 152 -11.64 12.50 5.94
C GLY A 152 -12.55 11.29 5.71
N THR A 153 -13.46 11.40 4.74
CA THR A 153 -14.26 10.27 4.26
C THR A 153 -13.35 9.25 3.59
N ALA A 154 -13.48 7.95 3.90
CA ALA A 154 -12.71 6.92 3.21
C ALA A 154 -13.12 6.86 1.73
N CYS A 155 -12.15 6.74 0.83
CA CYS A 155 -12.45 6.73 -0.60
C CYS A 155 -13.18 5.46 -1.07
N SER A 156 -13.06 4.36 -0.31
CA SER A 156 -13.89 3.15 -0.47
C SER A 156 -15.39 3.46 -0.41
N ASP A 157 -15.78 4.49 0.34
CA ASP A 157 -17.18 4.78 0.64
C ASP A 157 -17.80 5.74 -0.39
N VAL A 158 -16.98 6.27 -1.32
CA VAL A 158 -17.45 7.16 -2.39
C VAL A 158 -17.78 6.34 -3.63
N SER A 159 -19.08 6.31 -3.97
CA SER A 159 -19.61 5.57 -5.12
C SER A 159 -20.23 6.47 -6.19
N VAL A 160 -20.39 7.76 -5.91
CA VAL A 160 -20.97 8.75 -6.83
C VAL A 160 -19.86 9.51 -7.54
N ILE A 161 -19.85 9.49 -8.87
CA ILE A 161 -18.90 10.27 -9.69
C ILE A 161 -18.99 11.76 -9.30
N GLY A 162 -17.83 12.40 -9.13
CA GLY A 162 -17.72 13.76 -8.61
C GLY A 162 -17.80 13.85 -7.08
N GLY A 163 -18.17 12.76 -6.40
CA GLY A 163 -18.07 12.64 -4.96
C GLY A 163 -16.61 12.75 -4.51
N ALA A 164 -16.41 13.43 -3.38
CA ALA A 164 -15.09 13.66 -2.84
C ALA A 164 -14.83 12.82 -1.59
N CYS A 165 -13.61 12.33 -1.44
CA CYS A 165 -13.10 11.63 -0.27
C CYS A 165 -11.86 12.31 0.31
N GLY A 166 -11.32 11.76 1.40
CA GLY A 166 -10.40 12.46 2.27
C GLY A 166 -11.10 13.68 2.86
N ASN A 167 -10.44 14.83 2.87
CA ASN A 167 -11.03 16.08 3.36
C ASN A 167 -11.82 16.83 2.29
N GLY A 168 -12.41 16.10 1.33
CA GLY A 168 -13.13 16.66 0.20
C GLY A 168 -12.25 17.05 -0.98
N GLU A 169 -10.97 16.68 -0.97
CA GLU A 169 -10.01 17.14 -1.98
C GLU A 169 -9.55 16.05 -2.96
N VAL A 170 -9.97 14.80 -2.78
CA VAL A 170 -9.82 13.69 -3.74
C VAL A 170 -11.17 13.42 -4.37
N VAL A 171 -11.27 13.44 -5.69
CA VAL A 171 -12.54 13.28 -6.42
C VAL A 171 -12.60 11.93 -7.13
N TYR A 172 -13.66 11.17 -6.90
CA TYR A 172 -13.94 9.94 -7.63
C TYR A 172 -14.43 10.24 -9.05
N VAL A 173 -13.75 9.68 -10.06
CA VAL A 173 -14.04 9.98 -11.49
C VAL A 173 -14.61 8.78 -12.24
N GLY A 174 -14.92 7.68 -11.55
CA GLY A 174 -15.58 6.50 -12.10
C GLY A 174 -14.70 5.26 -12.10
N GLU A 175 -15.13 4.21 -12.82
CA GLU A 175 -14.42 2.93 -12.89
C GLU A 175 -13.95 2.63 -14.31
N GLU A 176 -12.79 1.99 -14.43
CA GLU A 176 -12.24 1.47 -15.67
C GLU A 176 -11.50 0.16 -15.41
N SER A 177 -11.82 -0.88 -16.17
CA SER A 177 -11.14 -2.19 -16.11
C SER A 177 -11.05 -2.79 -14.69
N GLY A 178 -12.13 -2.68 -13.90
CA GLY A 178 -12.17 -3.18 -12.52
C GLY A 178 -11.41 -2.32 -11.51
N GLN A 179 -11.05 -1.09 -11.87
CA GLN A 179 -10.40 -0.13 -10.99
C GLN A 179 -11.21 1.14 -10.84
N ARG A 180 -11.40 1.62 -9.61
CA ARG A 180 -11.86 2.96 -9.31
C ARG A 180 -10.75 3.96 -9.62
N LEU A 181 -11.13 5.00 -10.35
CA LEU A 181 -10.28 6.11 -10.72
C LEU A 181 -10.59 7.31 -9.82
N TYR A 182 -9.56 7.96 -9.31
CA TYR A 182 -9.69 9.21 -8.58
C TYR A 182 -8.70 10.25 -9.11
N THR A 183 -9.00 11.52 -8.90
CA THR A 183 -8.13 12.64 -9.27
C THR A 183 -8.08 13.68 -8.15
N THR A 184 -7.08 14.55 -8.20
CA THR A 184 -7.02 15.74 -7.33
C THR A 184 -8.19 16.68 -7.65
N SER A 185 -8.80 17.27 -6.63
CA SER A 185 -9.88 18.27 -6.79
C SER A 185 -9.41 19.57 -7.49
N PHE A 186 -8.10 19.80 -7.54
CA PHE A 186 -7.45 20.94 -8.16
C PHE A 186 -6.44 20.48 -9.21
N SER A 187 -6.00 21.43 -10.04
CA SER A 187 -4.91 21.21 -10.99
C SER A 187 -3.64 21.85 -10.45
N LEU A 188 -2.54 21.13 -10.48
CA LEU A 188 -1.23 21.65 -10.12
C LEU A 188 -0.78 22.71 -11.15
N PRO A 189 0.12 23.62 -10.76
CA PRO A 189 0.60 24.70 -11.62
C PRO A 189 1.17 24.21 -12.95
N ALA A 190 1.29 25.12 -13.92
CA ALA A 190 1.77 24.76 -15.24
C ALA A 190 3.27 24.44 -15.22
N HIS A 191 3.64 23.27 -15.73
CA HIS A 191 5.01 22.77 -15.81
C HIS A 191 5.30 22.15 -17.19
N PRO A 192 6.58 22.10 -17.63
CA PRO A 192 6.97 21.36 -18.82
C PRO A 192 6.78 19.85 -18.62
N TRP A 193 6.64 19.12 -19.74
CA TRP A 193 6.59 17.67 -19.72
C TRP A 193 7.97 17.05 -19.47
N ASN A 194 9.03 17.68 -20.01
CA ASN A 194 10.44 17.31 -19.79
C ASN A 194 11.07 18.13 -18.64
N SER A 195 12.41 18.13 -18.56
CA SER A 195 13.24 18.96 -17.68
C SER A 195 13.21 20.47 -18.01
N GLY A 196 12.20 20.98 -18.74
CA GLY A 196 12.17 22.37 -19.19
C GLY A 196 13.18 22.74 -20.28
N ILE A 197 14.03 21.80 -20.73
CA ILE A 197 14.97 22.07 -21.83
C ILE A 197 14.22 22.44 -23.10
N ALA A 198 14.49 23.62 -23.65
CA ALA A 198 13.86 24.12 -24.87
C ALA A 198 14.58 23.70 -26.16
N SER A 199 15.85 23.29 -26.05
CA SER A 199 16.64 22.83 -27.21
C SER A 199 16.16 21.45 -27.65
N THR A 200 15.52 21.40 -28.81
CA THR A 200 14.96 20.17 -29.39
C THR A 200 16.01 19.10 -29.67
N THR A 201 17.27 19.50 -29.92
CA THR A 201 18.40 18.59 -30.18
C THR A 201 18.73 17.71 -28.99
N TYR A 202 18.54 18.22 -27.78
CA TYR A 202 18.92 17.54 -26.55
C TYR A 202 17.73 16.90 -25.83
N MET A 203 16.51 17.03 -26.36
CA MET A 203 15.36 16.33 -25.81
C MET A 203 15.49 14.84 -26.07
N ARG A 204 15.25 14.02 -25.05
CA ARG A 204 15.26 12.56 -25.20
C ARG A 204 13.94 12.06 -25.78
N LEU A 205 14.04 11.07 -26.68
CA LEU A 205 12.91 10.23 -27.10
C LEU A 205 12.80 9.05 -26.12
N THR A 206 11.69 8.94 -25.42
CA THR A 206 11.43 7.92 -24.39
C THR A 206 10.71 6.69 -24.95
N ASN A 207 9.99 6.83 -26.07
CA ASN A 207 9.08 5.83 -26.64
C ASN A 207 7.96 5.38 -25.69
N ILE A 208 7.66 6.15 -24.64
CA ILE A 208 6.54 5.87 -23.74
C ILE A 208 5.23 6.24 -24.43
N LYS A 209 4.50 5.20 -24.87
CA LYS A 209 3.29 5.33 -25.70
C LYS A 209 2.08 4.55 -25.18
N SER A 210 2.13 4.03 -23.95
CA SER A 210 0.98 3.28 -23.41
C SER A 210 -0.20 4.24 -23.23
N GLU A 211 -1.30 3.94 -23.92
CA GLU A 211 -2.51 4.76 -23.92
C GLU A 211 -3.40 4.50 -22.69
N THR A 212 -3.10 3.44 -21.91
CA THR A 212 -3.95 2.93 -20.83
C THR A 212 -3.24 2.77 -19.48
N ASP A 213 -1.91 2.76 -19.48
CA ASP A 213 -1.09 2.48 -18.29
C ASP A 213 -0.39 3.73 -17.77
N GLY A 214 -1.19 4.67 -17.25
CA GLY A 214 -0.70 5.89 -16.61
C GLY A 214 0.31 5.64 -15.49
N PRO A 215 0.06 4.68 -14.56
CA PRO A 215 1.01 4.32 -13.52
C PRO A 215 2.38 3.91 -14.07
N ALA A 216 2.45 2.92 -14.97
CA ALA A 216 3.73 2.44 -15.49
C ALA A 216 4.48 3.51 -16.29
N ASN A 217 3.76 4.30 -17.11
CA ASN A 217 4.37 5.42 -17.83
C ASN A 217 5.00 6.42 -16.86
N THR A 218 4.27 6.80 -15.80
CA THR A 218 4.70 7.83 -14.86
C THR A 218 5.92 7.39 -14.08
N SER A 219 5.91 6.19 -13.51
CA SER A 219 7.03 5.70 -12.70
C SER A 219 8.30 5.54 -13.53
N TRP A 220 8.20 5.21 -14.82
CA TRP A 220 9.35 5.21 -15.72
C TRP A 220 9.87 6.63 -15.98
N LEU A 221 8.99 7.55 -16.36
CA LEU A 221 9.35 8.94 -16.68
C LEU A 221 9.96 9.68 -15.47
N ALA A 222 9.49 9.38 -14.26
CA ALA A 222 9.93 10.02 -13.04
C ALA A 222 11.35 9.64 -12.59
N VAL A 223 11.97 8.60 -13.17
CA VAL A 223 13.33 8.16 -12.80
C VAL A 223 14.32 8.19 -13.96
N ASN A 224 13.85 8.45 -15.18
CA ASN A 224 14.67 8.48 -16.37
C ASN A 224 15.01 9.90 -16.79
N ASP A 225 16.21 10.04 -17.35
CA ASP A 225 16.75 11.30 -17.82
C ASP A 225 15.99 11.80 -19.05
N ALA A 226 15.50 13.03 -18.99
CA ALA A 226 14.64 13.70 -19.96
C ALA A 226 15.44 14.44 -21.04
N ASP A 227 16.74 14.65 -20.81
CA ASP A 227 17.62 15.32 -21.77
C ASP A 227 18.98 14.64 -21.93
N THR A 228 19.78 15.14 -22.87
CA THR A 228 21.13 14.66 -23.16
C THR A 228 22.18 15.77 -23.09
N ALA A 229 21.77 16.97 -22.69
CA ALA A 229 22.65 18.14 -22.63
C ALA A 229 23.44 18.18 -21.33
N ASN A 230 22.80 17.80 -20.23
CA ASN A 230 23.35 17.94 -18.90
C ASN A 230 23.82 16.58 -18.37
N SER A 231 24.81 16.59 -17.49
CA SER A 231 25.23 15.38 -16.78
C SER A 231 24.35 15.13 -15.55
N GLY A 232 24.13 13.86 -15.22
CA GLY A 232 23.19 13.43 -14.19
C GLY A 232 21.77 13.31 -14.73
N THR A 233 20.86 12.72 -13.95
CA THR A 233 19.48 12.46 -14.39
C THR A 233 18.62 13.72 -14.21
N GLN A 234 18.08 14.29 -15.30
CA GLN A 234 17.03 15.30 -15.22
C GLN A 234 15.67 14.65 -15.48
N VAL A 235 14.79 14.62 -14.49
CA VAL A 235 13.53 13.86 -14.63
C VAL A 235 12.48 14.62 -15.45
N HIS A 236 11.50 13.89 -15.96
CA HIS A 236 10.33 14.46 -16.61
C HIS A 236 9.43 15.13 -15.57
N VAL A 237 9.45 16.47 -15.51
CA VAL A 237 8.85 17.26 -14.41
C VAL A 237 7.37 16.95 -14.21
N ALA A 238 6.57 16.87 -15.28
CA ALA A 238 5.14 16.55 -15.16
C ALA A 238 4.86 15.18 -14.51
N ALA A 239 5.69 14.16 -14.81
CA ALA A 239 5.54 12.83 -14.23
C ALA A 239 6.08 12.78 -12.79
N GLU A 240 7.23 13.41 -12.55
CA GLU A 240 7.83 13.55 -11.21
C GLU A 240 6.83 14.18 -10.22
N ILE A 241 6.11 15.22 -10.66
CA ILE A 241 5.11 15.91 -9.83
C ILE A 241 4.06 14.93 -9.32
N CYS A 242 3.54 14.03 -10.17
CA CYS A 242 2.53 13.08 -9.76
C CYS A 242 3.10 11.89 -9.00
N GLU A 243 4.25 11.34 -9.43
CA GLU A 243 4.91 10.23 -8.76
C GLU A 243 5.32 10.56 -7.30
N ASN A 244 5.70 11.81 -7.04
CA ASN A 244 6.13 12.25 -5.72
C ASN A 244 5.00 12.95 -4.92
N LEU A 245 3.78 12.97 -5.45
CA LEU A 245 2.65 13.59 -4.79
C LEU A 245 2.25 12.72 -3.58
N ASN A 246 2.39 13.24 -2.36
CA ASN A 246 1.84 12.62 -1.15
C ASN A 246 0.66 13.46 -0.64
N TYR A 247 -0.47 13.28 -1.29
CA TYR A 247 -1.64 14.12 -1.06
C TYR A 247 -2.67 13.41 -0.18
N LEU A 248 -2.96 13.99 0.99
CA LEU A 248 -3.91 13.46 1.98
C LEU A 248 -3.63 11.99 2.38
N GLY A 249 -2.35 11.60 2.46
CA GLY A 249 -1.92 10.24 2.82
C GLY A 249 -1.93 9.23 1.67
N PHE A 250 -2.26 9.67 0.45
CA PHE A 250 -2.16 8.87 -0.77
C PHE A 250 -0.88 9.23 -1.53
N GLN A 251 -0.10 8.22 -1.91
CA GLN A 251 1.15 8.38 -2.69
C GLN A 251 1.14 7.63 -4.02
N ASN A 252 0.06 6.91 -4.35
CA ASN A 252 -0.09 6.16 -5.59
C ASN A 252 -0.61 7.04 -6.75
N TRP A 253 -0.17 8.29 -6.80
CA TRP A 253 -0.57 9.24 -7.81
C TRP A 253 0.30 9.09 -9.06
N TYR A 254 -0.30 9.28 -10.23
CA TYR A 254 0.38 9.18 -11.51
C TYR A 254 -0.13 10.24 -12.50
N LEU A 255 0.69 10.54 -13.50
CA LEU A 255 0.31 11.41 -14.62
C LEU A 255 -0.61 10.59 -15.56
N PRO A 256 -1.84 11.05 -15.82
CA PRO A 256 -2.85 10.21 -16.46
C PRO A 256 -2.44 9.80 -17.87
N ALA A 257 -2.73 8.55 -18.21
CA ALA A 257 -2.70 8.14 -19.61
C ALA A 257 -3.93 8.71 -20.34
N PRO A 258 -3.93 8.70 -21.68
CA PRO A 258 -5.05 9.20 -22.46
C PRO A 258 -6.42 8.54 -22.19
N SER A 259 -6.47 7.26 -21.82
CA SER A 259 -7.75 6.64 -21.40
C SER A 259 -8.28 7.27 -20.11
N ASP A 260 -7.40 7.54 -19.15
CA ASP A 260 -7.74 8.15 -17.87
C ASP A 260 -8.26 9.59 -18.06
N THR A 261 -7.66 10.36 -18.97
CA THR A 261 -8.11 11.73 -19.28
C THR A 261 -9.45 11.76 -20.00
N ALA A 262 -9.75 10.78 -20.86
CA ALA A 262 -11.08 10.65 -21.47
C ALA A 262 -12.18 10.40 -20.42
N ARG A 263 -11.88 9.64 -19.36
CA ARG A 263 -12.78 9.46 -18.21
C ARG A 263 -13.01 10.75 -17.44
N MET A 264 -11.94 11.50 -17.16
CA MET A 264 -12.08 12.82 -16.55
C MET A 264 -12.93 13.76 -17.41
N ALA A 265 -12.75 13.75 -18.73
CA ALA A 265 -13.49 14.62 -19.65
C ALA A 265 -14.99 14.34 -19.65
N THR A 266 -15.37 13.07 -19.60
CA THR A 266 -16.78 12.65 -19.47
C THR A 266 -17.42 13.27 -18.23
N ASN A 267 -16.62 13.50 -17.18
CA ASN A 267 -17.05 14.01 -15.89
C ASN A 267 -16.56 15.44 -15.62
N ALA A 268 -16.10 16.18 -16.65
CA ALA A 268 -15.43 17.47 -16.49
C ALA A 268 -16.32 18.53 -15.82
N ALA A 269 -17.65 18.45 -15.99
CA ALA A 269 -18.59 19.34 -15.33
C ALA A 269 -18.56 19.23 -13.79
N LEU A 270 -18.05 18.12 -13.26
CA LEU A 270 -17.92 17.84 -11.83
C LEU A 270 -16.50 18.08 -11.31
N LEU A 271 -15.57 18.53 -12.18
CA LEU A 271 -14.16 18.71 -11.87
C LEU A 271 -13.75 20.18 -12.04
N PRO A 272 -13.29 20.87 -10.97
CA PRO A 272 -12.86 22.26 -11.07
C PRO A 272 -11.59 22.42 -11.93
N GLU A 273 -11.47 23.55 -12.63
CA GLU A 273 -10.22 24.08 -13.22
C GLU A 273 -9.44 23.18 -14.19
N MET A 274 -10.13 22.49 -15.10
CA MET A 274 -9.47 21.40 -15.82
C MET A 274 -8.59 21.80 -17.02
N GLY A 275 -8.80 22.90 -17.76
CA GLY A 275 -7.90 23.39 -18.83
C GLY A 275 -7.25 22.33 -19.75
N ALA A 276 -6.09 22.65 -20.33
CA ALA A 276 -5.23 21.67 -20.99
C ALA A 276 -4.21 21.11 -20.00
N ILE A 277 -4.18 19.78 -19.88
CA ILE A 277 -3.28 19.04 -18.99
C ILE A 277 -2.35 18.10 -19.75
N TRP A 278 -1.16 17.87 -19.20
CA TRP A 278 -0.27 16.83 -19.70
C TRP A 278 -0.86 15.43 -19.49
N THR A 279 -0.60 14.55 -20.45
CA THR A 279 -0.73 13.09 -20.26
C THR A 279 0.65 12.46 -20.13
N SER A 280 0.70 11.20 -19.70
CA SER A 280 1.95 10.44 -19.59
C SER A 280 2.50 9.91 -20.92
N VAL A 281 1.88 10.25 -22.06
CA VAL A 281 2.26 9.74 -23.38
C VAL A 281 3.13 10.72 -24.15
N GLU A 282 4.24 10.20 -24.66
CA GLU A 282 5.10 10.86 -25.63
C GLU A 282 4.63 10.61 -27.06
N ASN A 283 4.67 11.64 -27.93
CA ASN A 283 4.36 11.49 -29.34
C ASN A 283 5.65 11.37 -30.19
N THR A 284 6.55 12.34 -30.04
CA THR A 284 7.85 12.39 -30.73
C THR A 284 8.96 12.82 -29.78
N GLN A 285 10.19 12.92 -30.29
CA GLN A 285 11.32 13.44 -29.53
C GLN A 285 11.02 14.83 -28.94
N THR A 286 10.28 15.68 -29.66
CA THR A 286 10.02 17.07 -29.27
C THR A 286 8.61 17.32 -28.74
N THR A 287 7.67 16.39 -28.92
CA THR A 287 6.27 16.58 -28.55
C THR A 287 5.73 15.47 -27.65
N ALA A 288 4.89 15.85 -26.70
CA ALA A 288 4.10 14.97 -25.85
C ALA A 288 2.61 15.28 -26.01
N VAL A 289 1.77 14.39 -25.49
CA VAL A 289 0.32 14.49 -25.64
C VAL A 289 -0.28 15.30 -24.50
N ILE A 290 -1.07 16.32 -24.84
CA ILE A 290 -1.97 17.00 -23.92
C ILE A 290 -3.42 16.56 -24.15
N TYR A 291 -4.22 16.72 -23.11
CA TYR A 291 -5.66 16.60 -23.17
C TYR A 291 -6.29 17.93 -22.77
N ASP A 292 -7.05 18.54 -23.68
CA ASP A 292 -7.87 19.70 -23.37
C ASP A 292 -9.23 19.25 -22.88
N THR A 293 -9.49 19.50 -21.61
CA THR A 293 -10.71 19.07 -20.91
C THR A 293 -11.90 19.99 -21.18
N ALA A 294 -11.68 21.21 -21.65
CA ALA A 294 -12.75 22.13 -22.03
C ALA A 294 -13.39 21.71 -23.36
N THR A 295 -12.57 21.21 -24.28
CA THR A 295 -13.01 20.73 -25.60
C THR A 295 -13.12 19.20 -25.70
N ALA A 296 -12.67 18.47 -24.68
CA ALA A 296 -12.55 17.01 -24.66
C ALA A 296 -11.71 16.46 -25.83
N THR A 297 -10.63 17.18 -26.21
CA THR A 297 -9.78 16.83 -27.36
C THR A 297 -8.34 16.57 -26.98
N ARG A 298 -7.71 15.64 -27.71
CA ARG A 298 -6.27 15.38 -27.63
C ARG A 298 -5.50 16.19 -28.66
N SER A 299 -4.33 16.68 -28.30
CA SER A 299 -3.40 17.30 -29.23
C SER A 299 -1.95 17.08 -28.79
N ASN A 300 -1.01 17.34 -29.71
CA ASN A 300 0.41 17.22 -29.44
C ASN A 300 0.98 18.61 -29.12
N ALA A 301 1.75 18.71 -28.06
CA ALA A 301 2.40 19.95 -27.64
C ALA A 301 3.89 19.76 -27.43
N THR A 302 4.66 20.83 -27.64
CA THR A 302 6.11 20.82 -27.41
C THR A 302 6.42 20.53 -25.94
N LYS A 303 7.33 19.60 -25.67
CA LYS A 303 7.63 19.14 -24.29
C LYS A 303 8.10 20.23 -23.33
N SER A 304 8.73 21.29 -23.85
CA SER A 304 9.20 22.44 -23.06
C SER A 304 8.13 23.47 -22.73
N TRP A 305 6.93 23.37 -23.33
CA TRP A 305 5.83 24.28 -23.02
C TRP A 305 5.20 23.90 -21.68
N SER A 306 4.73 24.89 -20.94
CA SER A 306 4.13 24.65 -19.63
C SER A 306 2.62 24.46 -19.74
N TYR A 307 2.13 23.31 -19.27
CA TYR A 307 0.70 23.00 -19.13
C TYR A 307 0.41 22.54 -17.72
N LYS A 308 -0.86 22.67 -17.29
CA LYS A 308 -1.27 22.24 -15.97
C LYS A 308 -1.02 20.74 -15.80
N VAL A 309 -0.73 20.33 -14.57
CA VAL A 309 -0.58 18.92 -14.21
C VAL A 309 -1.77 18.52 -13.37
N ARG A 310 -2.41 17.40 -13.69
CA ARG A 310 -3.44 16.80 -12.86
C ARG A 310 -3.10 15.34 -12.66
N CYS A 311 -3.05 14.93 -11.39
CA CYS A 311 -2.66 13.59 -11.04
C CYS A 311 -3.90 12.72 -10.83
N MET A 312 -3.76 11.45 -11.18
CA MET A 312 -4.77 10.43 -11.00
C MET A 312 -4.25 9.31 -10.13
N ARG A 313 -5.16 8.54 -9.55
CA ARG A 313 -4.84 7.28 -8.86
C ARG A 313 -5.84 6.22 -9.27
N LYS A 314 -5.42 4.96 -9.24
CA LYS A 314 -6.27 3.79 -9.47
C LYS A 314 -6.27 2.96 -8.21
N GLU A 315 -7.44 2.48 -7.84
CA GLU A 315 -7.62 1.49 -6.79
C GLU A 315 -8.47 0.36 -7.35
N PRO A 316 -8.20 -0.91 -7.03
CA PRO A 316 -9.14 -1.98 -7.33
C PRO A 316 -10.53 -1.62 -6.79
N VAL A 317 -11.59 -1.93 -7.53
CA VAL A 317 -12.94 -1.86 -6.98
C VAL A 317 -13.00 -2.86 -5.82
N PRO A 318 -13.31 -2.43 -4.58
CA PRO A 318 -13.55 -3.38 -3.49
C PRO A 318 -14.77 -4.23 -3.87
N VAL A 319 -14.56 -5.53 -4.08
CA VAL A 319 -15.64 -6.48 -4.24
C VAL A 319 -15.75 -7.23 -2.93
N ASP A 320 -16.89 -7.08 -2.25
CA ASP A 320 -17.12 -7.74 -0.96
C ASP A 320 -16.92 -9.27 -1.09
N PRO A 321 -16.34 -9.93 -0.07
CA PRO A 321 -16.18 -11.38 -0.07
C PRO A 321 -17.55 -12.04 -0.31
N THR A 322 -17.68 -12.70 -1.45
CA THR A 322 -18.94 -13.30 -1.88
C THR A 322 -19.02 -14.71 -1.34
N VAL A 323 -20.00 -14.97 -0.48
CA VAL A 323 -20.30 -16.33 -0.02
C VAL A 323 -20.93 -17.10 -1.17
N VAL A 324 -20.21 -18.10 -1.69
CA VAL A 324 -20.65 -18.93 -2.82
C VAL A 324 -21.23 -20.28 -2.36
N LEU A 325 -21.04 -20.64 -1.10
CA LEU A 325 -21.74 -21.73 -0.42
C LEU A 325 -21.77 -21.46 1.09
N ASP A 326 -22.92 -21.71 1.72
CA ASP A 326 -23.12 -21.70 3.17
C ASP A 326 -24.12 -22.82 3.49
N ASP A 327 -23.65 -23.87 4.15
CA ASP A 327 -24.42 -25.07 4.47
C ASP A 327 -24.14 -25.50 5.92
N GLY A 328 -25.02 -25.08 6.82
CA GLY A 328 -25.07 -25.56 8.21
C GLY A 328 -25.86 -26.86 8.37
N PHE A 329 -26.22 -27.55 7.27
CA PHE A 329 -26.85 -28.88 7.28
C PHE A 329 -28.18 -29.05 8.03
N GLU A 330 -28.83 -27.96 8.44
CA GLU A 330 -30.19 -27.95 8.99
C GLU A 330 -31.23 -28.50 7.99
N SER A 331 -30.90 -28.48 6.70
CA SER A 331 -31.62 -29.18 5.64
C SER A 331 -30.63 -29.83 4.69
N PHE A 332 -30.63 -31.16 4.62
CA PHE A 332 -29.73 -31.90 3.74
C PHE A 332 -30.26 -31.95 2.30
N SER A 333 -29.86 -30.99 1.46
CA SER A 333 -30.28 -30.89 0.07
C SER A 333 -29.14 -30.47 -0.87
N GLY A 334 -29.24 -30.82 -2.16
CA GLY A 334 -28.26 -30.45 -3.19
C GLY A 334 -26.98 -31.29 -3.21
N TRP A 335 -26.88 -32.32 -2.37
CA TRP A 335 -25.73 -33.23 -2.30
C TRP A 335 -25.89 -34.42 -3.26
N SER A 336 -24.87 -34.69 -4.05
CA SER A 336 -24.77 -35.80 -4.98
C SER A 336 -23.67 -36.78 -4.55
N VAL A 337 -23.85 -38.06 -4.83
CA VAL A 337 -22.89 -39.10 -4.46
C VAL A 337 -21.65 -39.07 -5.36
N ILE A 338 -20.47 -39.21 -4.77
CA ILE A 338 -19.22 -39.54 -5.45
C ILE A 338 -18.94 -41.03 -5.25
N ARG A 339 -18.93 -41.80 -6.35
CA ARG A 339 -18.63 -43.24 -6.39
C ARG A 339 -19.50 -44.03 -5.40
N SER A 340 -18.90 -44.76 -4.46
CA SER A 340 -19.60 -45.56 -3.45
C SER A 340 -19.76 -44.79 -2.13
N GLY A 341 -19.75 -43.45 -2.17
CA GLY A 341 -19.81 -42.60 -1.00
C GLY A 341 -21.15 -42.66 -0.26
N SER A 342 -21.10 -42.55 1.06
CA SER A 342 -22.26 -42.45 1.94
C SER A 342 -22.18 -41.15 2.74
N LEU A 343 -22.81 -40.09 2.23
CA LEU A 343 -22.94 -38.78 2.90
C LEU A 343 -24.43 -38.52 3.15
N THR A 344 -24.82 -38.43 4.42
CA THR A 344 -26.22 -38.33 4.85
C THR A 344 -26.41 -37.24 5.89
N ALA A 345 -27.64 -36.77 6.07
CA ALA A 345 -28.00 -35.97 7.24
C ALA A 345 -27.79 -36.76 8.53
N ALA A 346 -27.35 -36.07 9.58
CA ALA A 346 -27.19 -36.61 10.93
C ALA A 346 -27.76 -35.62 11.95
N THR A 347 -28.32 -36.15 13.04
CA THR A 347 -28.87 -35.37 14.16
C THR A 347 -28.32 -35.83 15.51
N ASP A 348 -27.49 -36.86 15.50
CA ASP A 348 -26.81 -37.39 16.70
C ASP A 348 -25.60 -36.53 17.08
N GLN A 349 -25.04 -35.77 16.13
CA GLN A 349 -24.03 -34.75 16.35
C GLN A 349 -24.38 -33.51 15.51
N ALA A 350 -24.22 -32.33 16.10
CA ALA A 350 -24.31 -31.04 15.45
C ALA A 350 -23.37 -30.08 16.17
N ARG A 351 -22.76 -29.14 15.43
CA ARG A 351 -21.95 -28.06 15.99
C ARG A 351 -22.81 -26.82 16.20
N SER A 352 -23.64 -26.49 15.20
CA SER A 352 -24.66 -25.46 15.27
C SER A 352 -26.03 -26.09 14.96
N GLY A 353 -27.11 -25.41 15.33
CA GLY A 353 -28.47 -25.91 15.05
C GLY A 353 -28.74 -27.34 15.55
N ALA A 354 -29.40 -28.13 14.70
CA ALA A 354 -29.85 -29.49 15.00
C ALA A 354 -29.29 -30.56 14.06
N GLY A 355 -28.60 -30.16 12.98
CA GLY A 355 -28.12 -31.07 11.93
C GLY A 355 -26.61 -31.02 11.71
N SER A 356 -26.07 -32.09 11.10
CA SER A 356 -24.76 -32.08 10.44
C SER A 356 -24.78 -33.04 9.24
N ALA A 357 -23.76 -33.01 8.40
CA ALA A 357 -23.51 -34.07 7.44
C ALA A 357 -22.64 -35.17 8.06
N LEU A 358 -23.08 -36.42 7.96
CA LEU A 358 -22.30 -37.60 8.34
C LEU A 358 -21.80 -38.31 7.09
N LYS A 359 -20.47 -38.43 6.98
CA LYS A 359 -19.80 -39.36 6.08
C LYS A 359 -19.62 -40.67 6.84
N SER A 360 -20.34 -41.74 6.49
CA SER A 360 -20.47 -42.95 7.33
C SER A 360 -19.78 -44.22 6.80
N ALA A 361 -19.46 -44.29 5.51
CA ALA A 361 -18.87 -45.48 4.91
C ALA A 361 -17.93 -45.17 3.74
N ALA A 362 -17.11 -46.18 3.38
CA ALA A 362 -16.13 -46.21 2.28
C ALA A 362 -15.02 -45.15 2.38
N ASP A 363 -13.76 -45.58 2.29
CA ASP A 363 -12.62 -44.66 2.40
C ASP A 363 -12.47 -43.79 1.13
N ASP A 364 -11.48 -42.89 1.12
CA ASP A 364 -11.17 -42.05 -0.04
C ASP A 364 -11.08 -42.86 -1.36
N PRO A 365 -11.56 -42.34 -2.51
CA PRO A 365 -12.15 -41.02 -2.75
C PRO A 365 -13.68 -41.04 -2.80
N ASN A 366 -14.32 -41.89 -1.99
CA ASN A 366 -15.78 -41.99 -1.94
C ASN A 366 -16.35 -40.89 -1.04
N GLY A 367 -17.46 -40.29 -1.42
CA GLY A 367 -18.02 -39.16 -0.69
C GLY A 367 -19.27 -38.55 -1.31
N GLY A 368 -19.44 -37.24 -1.14
CA GLY A 368 -20.49 -36.47 -1.78
C GLY A 368 -20.01 -35.09 -2.18
N TYR A 369 -20.67 -34.46 -3.15
CA TYR A 369 -20.42 -33.07 -3.54
C TYR A 369 -21.70 -32.26 -3.62
N LYS A 370 -21.54 -30.95 -3.51
CA LYS A 370 -22.59 -29.96 -3.75
C LYS A 370 -22.05 -28.85 -4.64
N LEU A 371 -22.86 -28.39 -5.59
CA LEU A 371 -22.51 -27.30 -6.50
C LEU A 371 -22.44 -25.98 -5.73
N LEU A 372 -21.44 -25.17 -6.06
CA LEU A 372 -21.35 -23.78 -5.60
C LEU A 372 -22.40 -22.94 -6.33
N SER A 373 -22.89 -21.88 -5.68
CA SER A 373 -23.79 -20.92 -6.34
C SER A 373 -23.13 -20.14 -7.48
N SER A 374 -21.79 -20.03 -7.43
CA SER A 374 -20.94 -19.54 -8.52
C SER A 374 -19.59 -20.28 -8.50
N PRO A 375 -19.00 -20.62 -9.66
CA PRO A 375 -17.65 -21.18 -9.70
C PRO A 375 -16.58 -20.26 -9.12
N VAL A 376 -15.50 -20.85 -8.62
CA VAL A 376 -14.30 -20.16 -8.09
C VAL A 376 -13.04 -20.71 -8.74
N SER A 377 -12.00 -19.92 -8.97
CA SER A 377 -10.74 -20.42 -9.57
C SER A 377 -9.58 -20.41 -8.59
N ARG A 378 -9.37 -19.26 -7.96
CA ARG A 378 -8.40 -18.96 -6.92
C ARG A 378 -9.04 -17.96 -5.95
N ASN A 379 -8.36 -17.66 -4.86
CA ASN A 379 -8.81 -16.65 -3.89
C ASN A 379 -10.12 -17.06 -3.21
N TYR A 380 -10.13 -18.28 -2.69
CA TYR A 380 -11.28 -18.76 -1.94
C TYR A 380 -10.85 -19.26 -0.56
N GLU A 381 -11.80 -19.14 0.37
CA GLU A 381 -11.74 -19.73 1.69
C GLU A 381 -12.74 -20.87 1.72
N LEU A 382 -12.28 -22.04 2.17
CA LEU A 382 -13.10 -23.17 2.55
C LEU A 382 -13.01 -23.28 4.07
N GLU A 383 -14.12 -23.01 4.76
CA GLU A 383 -14.26 -23.19 6.20
C GLU A 383 -15.19 -24.37 6.47
N ALA A 384 -14.83 -25.22 7.42
CA ALA A 384 -15.67 -26.33 7.86
C ALA A 384 -15.41 -26.66 9.32
N TRP A 385 -16.48 -26.99 10.05
CA TRP A 385 -16.38 -27.66 11.33
C TRP A 385 -16.39 -29.16 11.11
N VAL A 386 -15.44 -29.85 11.73
CA VAL A 386 -15.26 -31.30 11.56
C VAL A 386 -15.23 -31.97 12.93
N ARG A 387 -15.90 -33.12 13.03
CA ARG A 387 -15.82 -33.99 14.20
C ARG A 387 -15.69 -35.44 13.76
N SER A 388 -14.64 -36.09 14.22
CA SER A 388 -14.32 -37.47 13.84
C SER A 388 -14.15 -38.34 15.06
N SER A 389 -14.54 -39.61 14.98
CA SER A 389 -14.41 -40.53 16.09
C SER A 389 -12.95 -40.71 16.51
N ASP A 390 -12.72 -40.90 17.80
CA ASP A 390 -11.41 -41.23 18.36
C ASP A 390 -11.52 -42.48 19.26
N PRO A 391 -10.93 -43.63 18.87
CA PRO A 391 -10.12 -43.85 17.65
C PRO A 391 -10.95 -43.79 16.35
N ARG A 392 -10.28 -43.54 15.22
CA ARG A 392 -10.94 -43.51 13.89
C ARG A 392 -11.48 -44.90 13.52
N VAL A 393 -12.71 -44.97 13.02
CA VAL A 393 -13.37 -46.22 12.56
C VAL A 393 -12.89 -46.67 11.16
N GLY A 394 -12.17 -45.81 10.44
CA GLY A 394 -11.56 -46.09 9.15
C GLY A 394 -11.19 -44.82 8.39
N GLY A 395 -10.41 -44.95 7.31
CA GLY A 395 -9.88 -43.82 6.55
C GLY A 395 -8.79 -43.04 7.29
N GLY A 396 -7.69 -42.72 6.60
CA GLY A 396 -6.51 -42.09 7.21
C GLY A 396 -6.67 -40.61 7.57
N ALA A 397 -7.67 -39.91 7.00
CA ALA A 397 -7.87 -38.47 7.17
C ALA A 397 -9.25 -38.03 6.69
N ASP A 398 -9.77 -36.97 7.28
CA ASP A 398 -10.98 -36.25 6.83
C ASP A 398 -10.56 -35.23 5.77
N ARG A 399 -11.32 -35.11 4.69
CA ARG A 399 -10.89 -34.36 3.52
C ARG A 399 -12.05 -33.59 2.92
N ILE A 400 -11.86 -32.30 2.70
CA ILE A 400 -12.84 -31.46 2.00
C ILE A 400 -12.10 -30.66 0.94
N THR A 401 -12.61 -30.68 -0.29
CA THR A 401 -11.97 -30.06 -1.44
C THR A 401 -12.94 -29.18 -2.21
N ILE A 402 -12.39 -28.15 -2.84
CA ILE A 402 -13.05 -27.39 -3.92
C ILE A 402 -12.54 -27.98 -5.23
N SER A 403 -13.44 -28.37 -6.13
CA SER A 403 -13.08 -29.14 -7.33
C SER A 403 -13.93 -28.75 -8.54
N ASP A 404 -13.46 -29.11 -9.73
CA ASP A 404 -14.20 -29.01 -10.99
C ASP A 404 -15.09 -30.24 -11.23
N ALA A 405 -15.79 -30.26 -12.37
CA ALA A 405 -16.65 -31.37 -12.76
C ALA A 405 -15.94 -32.71 -12.94
N ASN A 406 -14.63 -32.69 -13.19
CA ASN A 406 -13.81 -33.88 -13.34
C ASN A 406 -13.21 -34.36 -12.01
N GLY A 407 -13.44 -33.63 -10.90
CA GLY A 407 -12.82 -33.92 -9.62
C GLY A 407 -11.38 -33.46 -9.51
N ASN A 408 -10.97 -32.47 -10.31
CA ASN A 408 -9.69 -31.80 -10.18
C ASN A 408 -9.81 -30.61 -9.23
N GLY A 409 -8.86 -30.42 -8.32
CA GLY A 409 -8.88 -29.26 -7.43
C GLY A 409 -8.01 -29.41 -6.20
N TYR A 410 -8.36 -28.67 -5.15
CA TYR A 410 -7.56 -28.55 -3.94
C TYR A 410 -8.42 -28.57 -2.68
N GLY A 411 -7.81 -28.95 -1.57
CA GLY A 411 -8.41 -28.80 -0.27
C GLY A 411 -7.45 -29.22 0.83
N PHE A 412 -8.01 -29.57 1.98
CA PHE A 412 -7.24 -30.06 3.10
C PHE A 412 -7.38 -31.56 3.28
N ASN A 413 -6.32 -32.17 3.81
CA ASN A 413 -6.30 -33.51 4.37
C ASN A 413 -5.95 -33.38 5.85
N VAL A 414 -6.82 -33.85 6.74
CA VAL A 414 -6.64 -33.72 8.19
C VAL A 414 -6.73 -35.10 8.86
N GLY A 415 -5.58 -35.66 9.24
CA GLY A 415 -5.43 -36.91 9.98
C GLY A 415 -5.35 -36.71 11.50
N SER A 416 -5.08 -37.77 12.27
CA SER A 416 -5.02 -37.65 13.74
C SER A 416 -3.79 -36.91 14.27
N THR A 417 -2.67 -36.98 13.54
CA THR A 417 -1.37 -36.41 13.93
C THR A 417 -0.78 -35.44 12.90
N SER A 418 -1.40 -35.31 11.73
CA SER A 418 -0.93 -34.45 10.65
C SER A 418 -2.07 -33.85 9.83
N HIS A 419 -1.79 -32.72 9.17
CA HIS A 419 -2.64 -32.15 8.13
C HIS A 419 -1.78 -31.69 6.94
N ALA A 420 -2.36 -31.67 5.75
CA ALA A 420 -1.63 -31.40 4.51
C ALA A 420 -2.53 -30.80 3.42
N LEU A 421 -1.90 -30.26 2.36
CA LEU A 421 -2.60 -29.90 1.13
C LEU A 421 -2.99 -31.17 0.37
N ASP A 422 -4.25 -31.27 -0.01
CA ASP A 422 -4.78 -32.35 -0.85
C ASP A 422 -4.97 -31.84 -2.27
N VAL A 423 -4.08 -32.23 -3.18
CA VAL A 423 -4.16 -31.93 -4.62
C VAL A 423 -4.90 -33.08 -5.30
N ARG A 424 -6.00 -32.78 -6.00
CA ARG A 424 -6.86 -33.79 -6.63
C ARG A 424 -6.77 -33.75 -8.14
N THR A 425 -6.56 -34.91 -8.76
CA THR A 425 -6.69 -35.10 -10.21
C THR A 425 -7.64 -36.26 -10.46
N GLY A 426 -8.81 -36.02 -11.05
CA GLY A 426 -9.81 -37.08 -11.25
C GLY A 426 -10.33 -37.70 -9.95
N TYR A 427 -10.44 -36.91 -8.87
CA TYR A 427 -10.63 -37.32 -7.48
C TYR A 427 -9.48 -38.14 -6.86
N ALA A 428 -8.42 -38.49 -7.59
CA ALA A 428 -7.25 -39.13 -7.01
C ALA A 428 -6.42 -38.11 -6.22
N SER A 429 -6.01 -38.47 -5.00
CA SER A 429 -5.28 -37.57 -4.10
C SER A 429 -3.77 -37.65 -4.26
N THR A 430 -3.12 -36.49 -4.25
CA THR A 430 -1.68 -36.30 -4.03
C THR A 430 -1.50 -35.38 -2.82
N ILE A 431 -0.79 -35.85 -1.80
CA ILE A 431 -0.58 -35.12 -0.55
C ILE A 431 0.71 -34.30 -0.61
N VAL A 432 0.62 -33.01 -0.31
CA VAL A 432 1.75 -32.06 -0.42
C VAL A 432 1.95 -31.30 0.90
N GLY A 433 3.22 -31.18 1.34
CA GLY A 433 3.66 -30.27 2.40
C GLY A 433 3.00 -30.46 3.77
N GLY A 434 3.05 -31.66 4.36
CA GLY A 434 2.36 -31.94 5.63
C GLY A 434 2.94 -31.23 6.86
N ALA A 435 2.05 -30.90 7.80
CA ALA A 435 2.36 -30.35 9.12
C ALA A 435 1.83 -31.25 10.23
N THR A 436 2.50 -31.25 11.38
CA THR A 436 2.09 -32.00 12.57
C THR A 436 1.06 -31.22 13.37
N TRP A 437 0.04 -31.90 13.87
CA TRP A 437 -0.91 -31.35 14.84
C TRP A 437 -1.47 -32.48 15.72
N SER A 438 -2.31 -32.17 16.69
CA SER A 438 -3.00 -33.19 17.50
C SER A 438 -4.50 -32.98 17.41
N ARG A 439 -5.21 -33.98 16.88
CA ARG A 439 -6.67 -33.91 16.75
C ARG A 439 -7.35 -33.93 18.14
N PRO A 440 -8.28 -32.99 18.42
CA PRO A 440 -9.13 -33.06 19.61
C PRO A 440 -9.93 -34.37 19.65
N SER A 441 -9.91 -35.07 20.79
CA SER A 441 -10.58 -36.36 20.93
C SER A 441 -12.10 -36.18 20.99
N ASN A 442 -12.82 -36.79 20.04
CA ASN A 442 -14.29 -36.79 19.96
C ASN A 442 -14.94 -35.40 20.07
N ALA A 443 -14.23 -34.36 19.63
CA ALA A 443 -14.64 -32.96 19.73
C ALA A 443 -14.62 -32.28 18.36
N TRP A 444 -15.42 -31.22 18.24
CA TRP A 444 -15.44 -30.36 17.07
C TRP A 444 -14.17 -29.51 16.99
N TYR A 445 -13.64 -29.39 15.78
CA TYR A 445 -12.58 -28.45 15.44
C TYR A 445 -12.91 -27.77 14.12
N ARG A 446 -12.41 -26.55 13.95
CA ARG A 446 -12.62 -25.77 12.75
C ARG A 446 -11.39 -25.83 11.86
N VAL A 447 -11.60 -26.09 10.57
CA VAL A 447 -10.55 -26.03 9.55
C VAL A 447 -10.86 -24.88 8.61
N VAL A 448 -9.88 -24.00 8.41
CA VAL A 448 -9.92 -22.90 7.45
C VAL A 448 -8.83 -23.14 6.41
N PHE A 449 -9.23 -23.42 5.18
CA PHE A 449 -8.34 -23.62 4.05
C PHE A 449 -8.44 -22.45 3.07
N ARG A 450 -7.31 -21.87 2.68
CA ARG A 450 -7.24 -20.76 1.73
C ARG A 450 -6.41 -21.12 0.51
N ALA A 451 -6.94 -20.86 -0.67
CA ALA A 451 -6.19 -20.84 -1.93
C ALA A 451 -5.94 -19.38 -2.33
N LEU A 452 -4.67 -19.00 -2.53
CA LEU A 452 -4.25 -17.61 -2.73
C LEU A 452 -3.96 -17.29 -4.22
N PRO A 453 -3.89 -16.00 -4.60
CA PRO A 453 -3.75 -15.61 -6.01
C PRO A 453 -2.42 -16.01 -6.65
N ASP A 454 -1.40 -16.23 -5.82
CA ASP A 454 -0.05 -16.63 -6.22
C ASP A 454 0.13 -18.16 -6.28
N ASN A 455 -0.99 -18.90 -6.24
CA ASN A 455 -1.03 -20.37 -6.19
C ASN A 455 -0.48 -20.99 -4.90
N THR A 456 -0.20 -20.20 -3.86
CA THR A 456 0.09 -20.75 -2.53
C THR A 456 -1.19 -21.09 -1.79
N PHE A 457 -1.07 -21.90 -0.74
CA PHE A 457 -2.21 -22.34 0.06
C PHE A 457 -1.92 -22.20 1.55
N ARG A 458 -2.98 -22.18 2.35
CA ARG A 458 -2.87 -22.23 3.82
C ARG A 458 -3.96 -23.08 4.41
N THR A 459 -3.62 -23.83 5.44
CA THR A 459 -4.58 -24.48 6.34
C THR A 459 -4.33 -23.97 7.75
N THR A 460 -5.38 -23.48 8.40
CA THR A 460 -5.36 -23.15 9.83
C THR A 460 -6.46 -23.94 10.52
N ILE A 461 -6.11 -24.56 11.65
CA ILE A 461 -7.00 -25.40 12.44
C ILE A 461 -7.19 -24.75 13.81
N TYR A 462 -8.43 -24.66 14.26
CA TYR A 462 -8.81 -24.10 15.55
C TYR A 462 -9.57 -25.13 16.38
N ASP A 463 -9.49 -25.00 17.70
CA ASP A 463 -10.39 -25.71 18.60
C ASP A 463 -11.80 -25.09 18.62
N ALA A 464 -12.70 -25.69 19.41
CA ALA A 464 -14.07 -25.21 19.54
C ALA A 464 -14.22 -23.82 20.21
N ALA A 465 -13.23 -23.39 20.99
CA ALA A 465 -13.19 -22.07 21.60
C ALA A 465 -12.60 -20.99 20.67
N GLY A 466 -12.07 -21.40 19.51
CA GLY A 466 -11.44 -20.53 18.52
C GLY A 466 -9.93 -20.33 18.73
N ALA A 467 -9.29 -21.09 19.62
CA ALA A 467 -7.84 -21.07 19.77
C ALA A 467 -7.17 -21.83 18.61
N GLU A 468 -6.10 -21.27 18.06
CA GLU A 468 -5.35 -21.90 16.97
C GLU A 468 -4.57 -23.12 17.47
N LEU A 469 -4.81 -24.27 16.85
CA LEU A 469 -4.12 -25.54 17.12
C LEU A 469 -2.95 -25.77 16.18
N SER A 470 -3.07 -25.35 14.93
CA SER A 470 -2.03 -25.46 13.92
C SER A 470 -2.27 -24.53 12.75
N THR A 471 -1.21 -24.00 12.15
CA THR A 471 -1.25 -23.25 10.90
C THR A 471 -0.10 -23.68 10.01
N HIS A 472 -0.35 -23.85 8.72
CA HIS A 472 0.70 -24.20 7.76
C HIS A 472 0.44 -23.56 6.40
N ALA A 473 1.48 -22.93 5.85
CA ALA A 473 1.50 -22.42 4.48
C ALA A 473 2.17 -23.45 3.56
N TYR A 474 1.56 -23.71 2.42
CA TYR A 474 2.06 -24.66 1.42
C TYR A 474 2.67 -23.89 0.25
N ALA A 475 3.71 -24.50 -0.34
CA ALA A 475 4.34 -23.98 -1.55
C ALA A 475 3.33 -23.85 -2.70
N ALA A 476 3.68 -23.02 -3.68
CA ALA A 476 2.81 -22.79 -4.82
C ALA A 476 2.58 -24.09 -5.62
N ASP A 477 1.32 -24.41 -5.93
CA ASP A 477 0.92 -25.50 -6.80
C ASP A 477 -0.05 -25.00 -7.87
N ALA A 478 0.39 -25.09 -9.14
CA ALA A 478 -0.36 -24.63 -10.31
C ALA A 478 -0.96 -25.77 -11.14
N THR A 479 -1.05 -26.98 -10.59
CA THR A 479 -1.51 -28.18 -11.31
C THR A 479 -2.91 -28.00 -11.89
N HIS A 480 -3.81 -27.32 -11.19
CA HIS A 480 -5.21 -27.11 -11.59
C HIS A 480 -5.59 -25.64 -11.48
N ALA A 481 -5.83 -24.92 -12.58
CA ALA A 481 -6.13 -23.49 -12.53
C ALA A 481 -7.59 -23.14 -12.17
N GLY A 482 -8.49 -24.13 -12.14
CA GLY A 482 -9.94 -23.92 -12.09
C GLY A 482 -10.54 -23.57 -13.48
N PRO A 483 -11.79 -23.09 -13.55
CA PRO A 483 -12.70 -22.86 -12.43
C PRO A 483 -13.19 -24.17 -11.80
N PHE A 484 -13.42 -24.11 -10.50
CA PHE A 484 -13.98 -25.15 -9.66
C PHE A 484 -15.44 -24.80 -9.37
N ASP A 485 -16.32 -25.79 -9.46
CA ASP A 485 -17.77 -25.59 -9.44
C ASP A 485 -18.46 -26.31 -8.26
N ARG A 486 -17.71 -27.06 -7.46
CA ARG A 486 -18.27 -27.84 -6.34
C ARG A 486 -17.35 -27.89 -5.13
N VAL A 487 -17.97 -28.04 -3.97
CA VAL A 487 -17.31 -28.56 -2.76
C VAL A 487 -17.55 -30.07 -2.68
N ALA A 488 -16.54 -30.84 -2.29
CA ALA A 488 -16.61 -32.29 -2.12
C ALA A 488 -16.13 -32.69 -0.71
N ILE A 489 -16.96 -33.46 0.00
CA ILE A 489 -16.61 -34.09 1.27
C ILE A 489 -16.17 -35.52 0.95
N LEU A 490 -14.90 -35.80 1.23
CA LEU A 490 -14.13 -36.97 0.81
C LEU A 490 -13.29 -37.49 2.00
N GLY A 491 -12.49 -38.52 1.76
CA GLY A 491 -11.70 -39.12 2.84
C GLY A 491 -12.58 -39.67 3.96
N GLY A 492 -11.94 -40.13 5.03
CA GLY A 492 -12.57 -40.64 6.25
C GLY A 492 -13.55 -41.79 6.04
N ARG A 493 -13.72 -42.64 7.05
CA ARG A 493 -14.87 -43.57 7.04
C ARG A 493 -16.05 -42.99 7.77
N GLU A 494 -15.81 -42.48 8.98
CA GLU A 494 -16.81 -41.89 9.86
C GLU A 494 -16.37 -40.51 10.37
N PHE A 495 -17.01 -39.45 9.89
CA PHE A 495 -16.87 -38.10 10.44
C PHE A 495 -18.07 -37.22 10.09
N HIS A 496 -18.31 -36.25 10.96
CA HIS A 496 -19.31 -35.20 10.79
C HIS A 496 -18.67 -33.93 10.25
N VAL A 497 -19.41 -33.25 9.38
CA VAL A 497 -19.12 -31.90 8.88
C VAL A 497 -20.31 -31.01 9.20
N ASP A 498 -20.02 -29.82 9.72
CA ASP A 498 -21.03 -28.82 9.99
C ASP A 498 -20.51 -27.41 9.67
N ASP A 499 -21.41 -26.44 9.54
CA ASP A 499 -21.13 -25.03 9.19
C ASP A 499 -20.11 -24.93 8.02
N LEU A 500 -20.41 -25.62 6.92
CA LEU A 500 -19.55 -25.65 5.73
C LEU A 500 -19.76 -24.38 4.92
N LYS A 501 -18.70 -23.60 4.73
CA LYS A 501 -18.75 -22.33 4.03
C LYS A 501 -17.65 -22.22 2.99
N VAL A 502 -18.00 -21.68 1.82
CA VAL A 502 -17.06 -21.31 0.77
C VAL A 502 -17.25 -19.85 0.43
N THR A 503 -16.20 -19.07 0.61
CA THR A 503 -16.18 -17.64 0.33
C THR A 503 -15.21 -17.39 -0.81
N ASN A 504 -15.68 -16.80 -1.90
CA ASN A 504 -14.82 -16.22 -2.91
C ASN A 504 -14.44 -14.81 -2.46
N PHE A 505 -13.16 -14.56 -2.26
CA PHE A 505 -12.67 -13.22 -1.98
C PHE A 505 -11.85 -12.77 -3.17
N ASP A 506 -12.02 -11.53 -3.64
CA ASP A 506 -10.98 -11.00 -4.52
C ASP A 506 -9.69 -10.82 -3.72
N ALA A 507 -8.55 -10.84 -4.42
CA ALA A 507 -7.25 -10.61 -3.80
C ALA A 507 -7.34 -9.35 -2.94
N VAL A 508 -7.42 -9.51 -1.62
CA VAL A 508 -7.34 -8.39 -0.69
C VAL A 508 -6.02 -7.71 -1.02
N THR A 509 -6.07 -6.62 -1.76
CA THR A 509 -4.94 -5.69 -1.79
C THR A 509 -4.87 -5.18 -0.37
N PRO A 510 -3.78 -5.48 0.36
CA PRO A 510 -3.66 -4.99 1.71
C PRO A 510 -3.79 -3.47 1.68
N PHE A 511 -4.51 -2.96 2.67
CA PHE A 511 -4.70 -1.54 2.91
C PHE A 511 -3.32 -0.93 3.22
N TRP A 512 -2.68 -0.28 2.26
CA TRP A 512 -1.43 0.44 2.51
C TRP A 512 -1.68 1.94 2.51
N ASN A 513 -1.73 2.51 3.72
CA ASN A 513 -1.47 3.91 3.96
C ASN A 513 0.03 4.12 3.70
N SER A 514 0.35 5.04 2.80
CA SER A 514 1.70 5.22 2.29
C SER A 514 2.53 6.23 3.08
N ALA A 515 2.12 6.61 4.30
CA ALA A 515 2.79 7.66 5.10
C ALA A 515 4.29 7.44 5.45
N LEU A 516 4.98 6.41 4.95
CA LEU A 516 6.43 6.29 5.02
C LEU A 516 7.02 5.90 3.65
N ASN A 517 8.01 6.69 3.25
CA ASN A 517 8.63 6.83 1.94
C ASN A 517 9.43 5.58 1.44
N LEU A 518 8.96 4.35 1.65
CA LEU A 518 9.83 3.17 1.51
C LEU A 518 9.29 1.90 0.84
N PHE A 519 8.18 1.96 0.11
CA PHE A 519 7.71 0.84 -0.71
C PHE A 519 7.65 1.17 -2.20
N LYS A 520 8.78 1.63 -2.76
CA LYS A 520 9.01 1.68 -4.22
C LYS A 520 9.62 0.37 -4.72
N THR A 521 8.83 -0.70 -4.74
CA THR A 521 8.87 -1.73 -5.79
C THR A 521 7.53 -2.48 -5.77
N SER A 522 7.03 -2.81 -6.95
CA SER A 522 5.70 -3.34 -7.24
C SER A 522 5.42 -4.78 -6.74
N THR A 523 6.01 -5.21 -5.64
CA THR A 523 5.81 -6.55 -5.08
C THR A 523 5.07 -6.48 -3.74
N ARG A 524 3.97 -7.26 -3.66
CA ARG A 524 3.31 -7.62 -2.40
C ARG A 524 4.37 -8.15 -1.44
N SER A 525 4.38 -7.66 -0.20
CA SER A 525 5.35 -7.96 0.86
C SER A 525 6.64 -7.10 0.77
N PRO A 526 6.99 -6.33 1.82
CA PRO A 526 8.24 -5.60 1.86
C PRO A 526 9.39 -6.59 1.95
N LEU A 527 10.21 -6.60 0.91
CA LEU A 527 11.40 -7.45 0.75
C LEU A 527 12.60 -6.97 1.60
N ASP A 528 12.37 -5.96 2.45
CA ASP A 528 13.35 -5.33 3.35
C ASP A 528 12.61 -4.75 4.58
N VAL A 529 12.40 -5.57 5.60
CA VAL A 529 11.76 -5.17 6.87
C VAL A 529 12.66 -4.23 7.69
N PHE A 530 13.99 -4.32 7.52
CA PHE A 530 14.97 -3.51 8.24
C PHE A 530 14.89 -2.03 7.87
N SER A 531 14.64 -1.77 6.59
CA SER A 531 14.29 -0.45 6.05
C SER A 531 13.18 0.26 6.84
N TRP A 532 12.18 -0.47 7.31
CA TRP A 532 11.07 0.06 8.10
C TRP A 532 11.43 0.21 9.57
N ALA A 533 11.93 -0.85 10.21
CA ALA A 533 12.26 -0.84 11.65
C ALA A 533 13.42 0.10 12.01
N GLY A 534 14.25 0.45 11.03
CA GLY A 534 15.45 1.24 11.23
C GLY A 534 16.61 0.42 11.82
N PRO A 535 17.80 1.04 11.94
CA PRO A 535 19.01 0.35 12.38
C PRO A 535 19.09 0.08 13.88
N ALA A 536 18.14 0.58 14.67
CA ALA A 536 18.13 0.43 16.11
C ALA A 536 17.04 -0.57 16.53
N ALA A 537 17.43 -1.57 17.32
CA ALA A 537 16.47 -2.30 18.15
C ALA A 537 16.07 -1.41 19.33
N ASP A 538 14.84 -1.55 19.82
CA ASP A 538 14.41 -0.80 21.02
C ASP A 538 15.00 -1.40 22.29
N ASN A 539 15.13 -2.74 22.32
CA ASN A 539 15.66 -3.45 23.47
C ASN A 539 16.40 -4.73 23.07
N ASN A 540 17.52 -5.01 23.75
CA ASN A 540 18.21 -6.30 23.82
C ASN A 540 18.40 -7.09 22.51
N ALA A 541 18.52 -6.39 21.39
CA ALA A 541 18.86 -6.97 20.10
C ALA A 541 19.78 -6.05 19.29
N THR A 542 20.47 -6.63 18.30
CA THR A 542 21.08 -5.89 17.20
C THR A 542 20.36 -6.27 15.93
N VAL A 543 19.80 -5.29 15.22
CA VAL A 543 19.16 -5.52 13.93
C VAL A 543 20.05 -5.11 12.77
N THR A 544 20.08 -5.91 11.70
CA THR A 544 20.80 -5.62 10.46
C THR A 544 20.04 -6.17 9.25
N ARG A 545 20.46 -5.77 8.04
CA ARG A 545 20.18 -6.54 6.82
C ARG A 545 21.12 -7.74 6.72
N ASP A 546 20.65 -8.87 6.19
CA ASP A 546 21.51 -10.03 5.93
C ASP A 546 21.40 -10.50 4.47
N THR A 547 22.26 -9.94 3.61
CA THR A 547 22.31 -10.27 2.18
C THR A 547 22.84 -11.67 1.90
N THR A 548 23.32 -12.40 2.92
CA THR A 548 23.80 -13.79 2.76
C THR A 548 22.65 -14.80 2.78
N VAL A 549 21.47 -14.39 3.26
CA VAL A 549 20.26 -15.20 3.30
C VAL A 549 19.47 -14.97 2.00
N THR A 550 19.60 -15.90 1.06
CA THR A 550 19.01 -15.82 -0.29
C THR A 550 17.78 -16.71 -0.49
N ASP A 551 17.43 -17.49 0.53
CA ASP A 551 16.37 -18.50 0.51
C ASP A 551 15.02 -17.99 1.07
N SER A 552 14.85 -16.67 1.24
CA SER A 552 13.59 -16.09 1.69
C SER A 552 12.45 -16.37 0.70
N PRO A 553 11.31 -16.93 1.15
CA PRO A 553 10.18 -17.26 0.26
C PRO A 553 9.56 -16.08 -0.50
N TYR A 554 9.61 -14.84 0.03
CA TYR A 554 9.15 -13.65 -0.71
C TYR A 554 10.28 -13.00 -1.54
N GLY A 555 11.53 -13.44 -1.39
CA GLY A 555 12.72 -12.82 -1.97
C GLY A 555 13.18 -11.58 -1.19
N GLY A 556 14.33 -10.99 -1.56
CA GLY A 556 14.83 -9.76 -0.93
C GLY A 556 15.99 -9.92 0.05
N VAL A 557 16.12 -8.94 0.94
CA VAL A 557 17.15 -8.89 1.99
C VAL A 557 16.46 -8.88 3.35
N PRO A 558 16.39 -10.02 4.05
CA PRO A 558 15.65 -10.13 5.30
C PRO A 558 16.26 -9.26 6.41
N LEU A 559 15.41 -8.84 7.34
CA LEU A 559 15.85 -8.29 8.61
C LEU A 559 16.43 -9.41 9.45
N LYS A 560 17.66 -9.26 9.91
CA LYS A 560 18.28 -10.12 10.92
C LYS A 560 18.22 -9.43 12.27
N MET A 561 17.69 -10.13 13.26
CA MET A 561 17.75 -9.79 14.67
C MET A 561 18.74 -10.73 15.36
N VAL A 562 19.82 -10.17 15.89
CA VAL A 562 20.75 -10.86 16.77
C VAL A 562 20.29 -10.61 18.20
N VAL A 563 19.85 -11.64 18.91
CA VAL A 563 19.40 -11.52 20.30
C VAL A 563 20.60 -11.30 21.22
N THR A 564 20.56 -10.24 22.03
CA THR A 564 21.65 -9.87 22.96
C THR A 564 21.22 -9.89 24.43
N GLY A 565 19.92 -10.07 24.73
CA GLY A 565 19.38 -10.20 26.08
C GLY A 565 17.87 -10.52 26.07
N ALA A 566 17.25 -10.53 27.25
CA ALA A 566 15.83 -10.82 27.44
C ALA A 566 14.91 -9.76 26.79
N ASP A 567 13.73 -10.16 26.31
CA ASP A 567 12.80 -9.26 25.61
C ASP A 567 13.46 -8.47 24.44
N PRO A 568 14.09 -9.16 23.47
CA PRO A 568 14.72 -8.54 22.31
C PRO A 568 13.67 -8.09 21.29
N HIS A 569 13.63 -6.82 20.88
CA HIS A 569 12.63 -6.38 19.90
C HIS A 569 13.02 -5.17 19.08
N ILE A 570 12.38 -5.07 17.91
CA ILE A 570 12.59 -3.94 16.98
C ILE A 570 11.86 -2.68 17.45
N MET A 571 12.42 -1.53 17.10
CA MET A 571 11.82 -0.22 17.40
C MET A 571 10.74 0.10 16.36
N SER A 572 9.52 -0.41 16.58
CA SER A 572 8.38 -0.27 15.65
C SER A 572 7.04 0.00 16.36
N TYR A 573 7.09 0.49 17.58
CA TYR A 573 5.93 0.92 18.36
C TYR A 573 6.32 2.14 19.19
N ALA A 574 5.34 2.80 19.83
CA ALA A 574 5.63 3.89 20.75
C ALA A 574 4.80 3.89 22.03
N GLN A 575 5.50 3.99 23.16
CA GLN A 575 4.88 4.09 24.48
C GLN A 575 4.23 5.47 24.72
N GLN A 576 4.73 6.54 24.08
CA GLN A 576 4.31 7.94 24.26
C GLN A 576 4.10 8.66 22.91
N THR A 577 3.44 9.83 22.91
CA THR A 577 3.05 10.60 21.71
C THR A 577 4.24 11.05 20.86
N GLY A 578 4.10 11.09 19.53
CA GLY A 578 5.06 11.71 18.62
C GLY A 578 5.95 10.76 17.81
N ALA A 579 5.57 9.48 17.71
CA ALA A 579 6.35 8.47 17.00
C ALA A 579 5.73 8.06 15.65
N PRO A 580 6.56 7.73 14.63
CA PRO A 580 6.11 7.51 13.25
C PRO A 580 5.53 6.11 12.96
N TRP A 581 5.19 5.31 13.97
CA TRP A 581 4.92 3.88 13.78
C TRP A 581 3.47 3.51 13.47
N ASN A 582 2.57 4.49 13.37
CA ASN A 582 1.18 4.25 12.96
C ASN A 582 1.13 3.79 11.51
N LEU A 583 0.73 2.53 11.30
CA LEU A 583 0.70 1.87 9.99
C LEU A 583 -0.62 2.11 9.25
N ALA A 584 -1.74 2.14 9.96
CA ALA A 584 -3.06 2.40 9.38
C ALA A 584 -4.00 3.00 10.43
N THR A 585 -5.10 3.60 9.98
CA THR A 585 -6.22 3.98 10.85
C THR A 585 -6.94 2.73 11.36
N ALA A 586 -7.30 2.72 12.64
CA ALA A 586 -8.00 1.62 13.28
C ALA A 586 -9.07 2.15 14.24
N ALA A 587 -10.03 1.31 14.61
CA ALA A 587 -11.11 1.67 15.52
C ALA A 587 -11.45 0.53 16.49
N ASN A 588 -12.18 0.88 17.54
CA ASN A 588 -12.77 -0.09 18.47
C ASN A 588 -13.67 -1.10 17.74
N GLY A 589 -13.61 -2.35 18.19
CA GLY A 589 -14.32 -3.50 17.61
C GLY A 589 -13.64 -4.10 16.38
N GLN A 590 -12.62 -3.46 15.81
CA GLN A 590 -11.93 -4.00 14.64
C GLN A 590 -10.94 -5.09 15.03
N THR A 591 -10.90 -6.14 14.23
CA THR A 591 -9.88 -7.18 14.30
C THR A 591 -8.77 -6.87 13.30
N TRP A 592 -7.53 -6.99 13.72
CA TRP A 592 -6.34 -6.81 12.89
C TRP A 592 -5.46 -8.05 12.95
N GLU A 593 -4.74 -8.32 11.86
CA GLU A 593 -3.84 -9.46 11.72
C GLU A 593 -2.49 -9.00 11.19
N VAL A 594 -1.42 -9.34 11.92
CA VAL A 594 -0.05 -9.25 11.41
C VAL A 594 0.37 -10.61 10.87
N ARG A 595 1.09 -10.62 9.74
CA ARG A 595 1.75 -11.80 9.17
C ARG A 595 3.20 -11.51 8.85
N VAL A 596 4.08 -12.47 9.09
CA VAL A 596 5.51 -12.33 8.78
C VAL A 596 6.14 -13.70 8.57
N LEU A 597 7.06 -13.81 7.60
CA LEU A 597 7.94 -14.97 7.52
C LEU A 597 9.03 -14.84 8.57
N ALA A 598 9.31 -15.92 9.30
CA ALA A 598 10.50 -15.98 10.13
C ALA A 598 11.22 -17.32 10.07
N LYS A 599 12.53 -17.29 10.34
CA LYS A 599 13.34 -18.45 10.70
C LYS A 599 14.37 -18.05 11.74
N ALA A 600 14.94 -19.01 12.45
CA ALA A 600 15.96 -18.77 13.45
C ALA A 600 17.21 -19.65 13.26
N SER A 601 18.33 -19.29 13.87
CA SER A 601 19.56 -20.09 13.79
C SER A 601 19.49 -21.36 14.63
N ALA A 602 18.57 -21.39 15.59
CA ALA A 602 18.17 -22.55 16.38
C ALA A 602 16.68 -22.40 16.73
N PRO A 603 15.94 -23.49 17.02
CA PRO A 603 14.56 -23.39 17.47
C PRO A 603 14.42 -22.46 18.68
N THR A 604 13.49 -21.51 18.61
CA THR A 604 13.30 -20.45 19.61
C THR A 604 11.83 -20.00 19.61
N THR A 605 11.52 -18.86 20.22
CA THR A 605 10.22 -18.20 20.12
C THR A 605 10.36 -16.78 19.60
N ILE A 606 9.32 -16.30 18.94
CA ILE A 606 9.09 -14.88 18.65
C ILE A 606 7.79 -14.46 19.29
N GLN A 607 7.58 -13.16 19.47
CA GLN A 607 6.26 -12.62 19.73
C GLN A 607 5.89 -11.62 18.62
N LEU A 608 4.63 -11.68 18.20
CA LEU A 608 4.05 -10.72 17.27
C LEU A 608 3.09 -9.83 18.05
N PHE A 609 3.31 -8.53 18.01
CA PHE A 609 2.48 -7.57 18.71
C PHE A 609 1.59 -6.77 17.77
N LEU A 610 0.39 -6.44 18.23
CA LEU A 610 -0.51 -5.47 17.62
C LEU A 610 -0.89 -4.44 18.67
N PHE A 611 -0.69 -3.17 18.35
CA PHE A 611 -1.02 -2.04 19.22
C PHE A 611 -2.12 -1.22 18.56
N GLY A 612 -3.28 -1.11 19.20
CA GLY A 612 -4.24 -0.06 18.90
C GLY A 612 -3.80 1.22 19.61
N THR A 613 -3.57 2.31 18.88
CA THR A 613 -2.97 3.55 19.41
C THR A 613 -3.84 4.77 19.09
N SER A 614 -3.50 5.90 19.69
CA SER A 614 -4.04 7.20 19.26
C SER A 614 -3.51 7.61 17.88
N SER A 615 -4.13 8.63 17.26
CA SER A 615 -3.63 9.25 16.02
C SER A 615 -2.20 9.77 16.12
N THR A 616 -1.74 10.11 17.32
CA THR A 616 -0.35 10.56 17.61
C THR A 616 0.62 9.43 17.97
N GLY A 617 0.20 8.17 17.85
CA GLY A 617 1.04 6.99 18.05
C GLY A 617 1.22 6.55 19.50
N ALA A 618 0.60 7.23 20.47
CA ALA A 618 0.69 6.85 21.87
C ALA A 618 -0.14 5.60 22.17
N TRP A 619 0.54 4.60 22.73
CA TRP A 619 -0.01 3.37 23.28
C TRP A 619 -0.50 3.53 24.75
N SER A 620 0.30 4.17 25.61
CA SER A 620 0.02 4.22 27.05
C SER A 620 -0.81 5.44 27.49
N GLY A 621 -1.63 5.27 28.53
CA GLY A 621 -2.12 6.39 29.35
C GLY A 621 -3.50 6.98 29.05
N GLN A 622 -4.22 6.64 27.96
CA GLN A 622 -5.68 6.86 27.83
C GLN A 622 -6.37 6.31 26.54
N SER A 623 -5.66 5.70 25.59
CA SER A 623 -6.25 5.39 24.25
C SER A 623 -5.88 4.03 23.62
N GLY A 624 -5.13 3.15 24.28
CA GLY A 624 -4.60 1.93 23.65
C GLY A 624 -5.22 0.58 24.09
N THR A 625 -5.32 -0.38 23.17
CA THR A 625 -5.48 -1.86 23.37
C THR A 625 -4.38 -2.72 22.66
N ILE A 626 -3.68 -3.63 23.37
CA ILE A 626 -2.48 -4.34 22.88
C ILE A 626 -2.73 -5.83 22.93
N GLY A 627 -2.34 -6.50 21.86
CA GLY A 627 -2.29 -7.94 21.79
C GLY A 627 -0.87 -8.40 21.48
N ALA A 628 -0.48 -9.51 22.09
CA ALA A 628 0.75 -10.23 21.75
C ALA A 628 0.44 -11.71 21.54
N GLY A 629 1.15 -12.33 20.62
CA GLY A 629 1.09 -13.78 20.40
C GLY A 629 2.48 -14.38 20.28
N THR A 630 2.85 -15.24 21.21
CA THR A 630 4.08 -16.04 21.13
C THR A 630 3.94 -17.12 20.07
N ARG A 631 4.99 -17.33 19.27
CA ARG A 631 5.08 -18.37 18.24
C ARG A 631 6.40 -19.10 18.37
N ALA A 632 6.37 -20.42 18.31
CA ALA A 632 7.58 -21.23 18.22
C ALA A 632 8.16 -21.11 16.81
N VAL A 633 9.43 -20.73 16.71
CA VAL A 633 10.14 -20.54 15.44
C VAL A 633 11.15 -21.65 15.22
N THR A 634 11.15 -22.22 14.02
CA THR A 634 12.10 -23.26 13.62
C THR A 634 13.27 -22.68 12.83
N THR A 635 14.19 -23.56 12.39
CA THR A 635 15.32 -23.17 11.55
C THR A 635 14.96 -22.98 10.07
N GLY A 636 13.74 -23.35 9.67
CA GLY A 636 13.21 -23.11 8.32
C GLY A 636 12.28 -21.90 8.28
N TRP A 637 12.19 -21.27 7.11
CA TRP A 637 11.24 -20.18 6.87
C TRP A 637 9.79 -20.66 7.02
N GLN A 638 9.02 -19.98 7.86
CA GLN A 638 7.61 -20.28 8.09
C GLN A 638 6.77 -19.00 8.22
N GLU A 639 5.53 -19.09 7.74
CA GLU A 639 4.40 -18.17 7.97
C GLU A 639 4.03 -18.03 9.45
N TYR A 640 4.27 -16.90 10.13
CA TYR A 640 3.68 -16.62 11.43
C TYR A 640 2.62 -15.54 11.36
N THR A 641 1.50 -15.75 12.05
CA THR A 641 0.39 -14.81 12.09
C THR A 641 -0.11 -14.57 13.50
N TYR A 642 -0.60 -13.37 13.78
CA TYR A 642 -1.27 -13.03 15.03
C TYR A 642 -2.44 -12.09 14.77
N ARG A 643 -3.60 -12.43 15.35
CA ARG A 643 -4.83 -11.64 15.28
C ARG A 643 -5.14 -11.03 16.63
N PHE A 644 -5.66 -9.80 16.62
CA PHE A 644 -6.12 -9.14 17.82
C PHE A 644 -7.29 -8.19 17.53
N THR A 645 -8.32 -8.24 18.37
CA THR A 645 -9.48 -7.35 18.29
C THR A 645 -9.32 -6.21 19.27
N PHE A 646 -9.40 -4.99 18.75
CA PHE A 646 -9.25 -3.79 19.55
C PHE A 646 -10.52 -3.49 20.34
N ALA A 647 -10.43 -3.46 21.66
CA ALA A 647 -11.61 -3.24 22.54
C ALA A 647 -11.72 -1.81 23.11
N ASN A 648 -10.73 -0.95 22.87
CA ASN A 648 -10.69 0.39 23.44
C ASN A 648 -11.27 1.44 22.47
N ALA A 649 -12.24 2.22 22.93
CA ALA A 649 -12.88 3.31 22.18
C ALA A 649 -11.91 4.42 21.73
N GLY A 650 -10.77 4.56 22.38
CA GLY A 650 -9.73 5.54 22.06
C GLY A 650 -8.80 5.16 20.91
N VAL A 651 -8.93 3.94 20.36
CA VAL A 651 -8.11 3.48 19.23
C VAL A 651 -8.46 4.26 17.98
N GLN A 652 -7.41 4.80 17.34
CA GLN A 652 -7.48 5.58 16.12
C GLN A 652 -6.48 5.10 15.06
N ALA A 653 -5.49 4.29 15.45
CA ALA A 653 -4.47 3.74 14.56
C ALA A 653 -3.98 2.35 15.04
N VAL A 654 -3.25 1.66 14.17
CA VAL A 654 -2.60 0.37 14.46
C VAL A 654 -1.08 0.44 14.24
N GLN A 655 -0.32 -0.22 15.12
CA GLN A 655 1.11 -0.48 15.00
C GLN A 655 1.39 -1.98 15.18
N THR A 656 2.55 -2.46 14.75
CA THR A 656 3.00 -3.84 15.00
C THR A 656 4.47 -3.88 15.38
N ARG A 657 4.87 -4.88 16.17
CA ARG A 657 6.25 -5.09 16.61
C ARG A 657 6.62 -6.55 16.53
N LEU A 658 7.88 -6.78 16.14
CA LEU A 658 8.49 -8.10 16.05
C LEU A 658 9.49 -8.27 17.18
N ASP A 659 9.27 -9.31 17.99
CA ASP A 659 10.06 -9.60 19.17
C ASP A 659 10.69 -10.98 19.02
N GLY A 660 11.88 -11.17 19.56
CA GLY A 660 12.47 -12.48 19.78
C GLY A 660 12.05 -13.07 21.13
N PRO A 661 12.82 -14.03 21.68
CA PRO A 661 12.43 -14.80 22.85
C PRO A 661 12.52 -13.98 24.14
N ASP A 662 11.48 -14.05 24.98
CA ASP A 662 11.45 -13.38 26.31
C ASP A 662 12.65 -13.75 27.19
N SER A 663 13.13 -14.98 27.05
CA SER A 663 14.27 -15.52 27.81
C SER A 663 15.63 -14.97 27.37
N GLY A 664 15.71 -14.33 26.20
CA GLY A 664 16.95 -13.72 25.70
C GLY A 664 18.03 -14.72 25.31
N GLU A 665 17.64 -15.92 24.89
CA GLU A 665 18.59 -16.93 24.43
C GLU A 665 19.38 -16.45 23.20
N ALA A 666 20.64 -16.87 23.10
CA ALA A 666 21.56 -16.41 22.05
C ALA A 666 21.21 -17.05 20.70
N VAL A 667 20.34 -16.38 19.94
CA VAL A 667 19.85 -16.83 18.63
C VAL A 667 19.81 -15.67 17.65
N ASN A 668 20.01 -15.97 16.36
CA ASN A 668 19.71 -15.04 15.27
C ASN A 668 18.34 -15.39 14.70
N ILE A 669 17.50 -14.39 14.51
CA ILE A 669 16.17 -14.53 13.91
C ILE A 669 16.15 -13.70 12.64
N TRP A 670 15.62 -14.25 11.56
CA TRP A 670 15.40 -13.52 10.32
C TRP A 670 13.91 -13.35 10.10
N PHE A 671 13.51 -12.14 9.72
CA PHE A 671 12.14 -11.76 9.40
C PHE A 671 12.07 -11.24 7.96
N ASP A 672 11.02 -11.61 7.25
CA ASP A 672 10.76 -11.11 5.91
C ASP A 672 9.26 -11.04 5.60
N GLY A 673 8.90 -10.24 4.59
CA GLY A 673 7.55 -10.11 4.08
C GLY A 673 6.49 -9.78 5.13
N LEU A 674 6.79 -8.79 5.99
CA LEU A 674 5.86 -8.30 6.99
C LEU A 674 4.59 -7.71 6.34
N GLN A 675 3.42 -8.15 6.80
CA GLN A 675 2.13 -7.73 6.30
C GLN A 675 1.18 -7.42 7.46
N LEU A 676 0.26 -6.47 7.25
CA LEU A 676 -0.76 -6.09 8.22
C LEU A 676 -2.12 -5.99 7.52
N TYR A 677 -3.14 -6.59 8.13
CA TYR A 677 -4.50 -6.68 7.58
C TYR A 677 -5.53 -6.24 8.61
N ARG A 678 -6.58 -5.57 8.15
CA ARG A 678 -7.85 -5.54 8.85
C ARG A 678 -8.62 -6.81 8.51
N VAL A 679 -9.15 -7.49 9.53
CA VAL A 679 -9.97 -8.69 9.41
C VAL A 679 -11.41 -8.27 9.72
N GLU A 680 -12.32 -8.55 8.78
CA GLU A 680 -13.76 -8.32 8.95
C GLU A 680 -14.41 -9.35 9.87
#